data_AF-L9VUN1-F1
#
_entry.id   AF-L9VUN1-F1
#
_cell.length_a   1.000
_cell.length_b   1.000
_cell.length_c   1.000
_cell.angle_alpha   90.00
_cell.angle_beta   90.00
_cell.angle_gamma   90.00
#
_symmetry.space_group_name_H-M   'P 1'
#
loop_
_entity.id
_entity.type
_entity.pdbx_description
1 polymer ?
#
loop_
_entity_poly.entity_id
_entity_poly.type
_entity_poly.pdbx_seq_one_letter_code
_entity_poly.pdbx_strand_id
1 'polypeptide(L)'
;MTDERRMSTVRFYGGIEKRLDIFTDLLSHLTQSTENTEGVPRHEVVDWIIAETNAKTPDSVADRLNFIEELGLIESQDDTYSCTRTGRCYLRERDPIVLYNALRTSVKGFDTIVRALALESRTDEDLMELLVGEFEECQMKTPGVVTRHREWLQMIGYVERTDEHNQLTEAGEAVADQLHGVSAVELEPGSTYNRQTLHTEYGGSIQGGIAPSRDAPVVFLFTGGTGEEHGYQDVIRSDGTVIYTGEGQVGDMEMKRGNRAIRSHLEHGRELHFFTMETEGVQYVGQFMYAGHFFEEISDSNGNARNGIRFKLAPVTTDQTSHQPTATDDRPSRNSDLRQFTDPTVYQVPVKNGDGPIRTNFDRTVIEGVPRSEVEAVYDPPIEHDTLRVWGNQEDEPATEGDCLLFADREGRRGGEYTIIARVAHATVLDQERAVAFTDAVGWGDVTDVVFPHVMFLEPIYEAELDRESFWDTLGFKGWPNDTFSAINFDRNGSTFHDEYASTKTFIDQIKGRQLYSENNDTISEYDSLEHALEDVHSKLTHGEDESAWLKNHIGEAVIKDWSDALRGFRPADEVDPDTAAKLDQIRRTYEHLESELETKAAELGVGTLDAFTPAQTLFLCGIRLVQDDSDMSGPFNQPRLNSVLEEAYTTPDERPDQPSNVDHPLATHIQTTEPGIYKFTAPPDYWLTAVEFASISFETSSRDQWDRLENGDVVLFHSRAKPANTDHSDQPSGVIGAGIIGETFEKSDPWWWDEHQETKTFPMVASLERMFLTGAVEDIDTTRNITEKEPAVIEHQLSALTADCLPIESANQLCMNASGTAFPVQSMFGAFRTDDGKIDYDRPIALLEAMATDLTEVAPINPHKPLESTLPDDILEGLHFEDDLGEKILEQISTALRAGKHILLTGPPGTGKTEIAERVCEHLAETHPYLYSDFEMTTATADWSTFDTVGGYMPSESTEDGEDLSFTPGIVLNRLKNTQTGTQSNDLVVIDELNRADIDKAFGQLFTLLSGQSVQLPYTVEGREVELTTYDDLEGVPTSNQYIVPNSWRIFATMNAYDKTSLYEMSYAFMRRFAFVRVPAPTLPEATDSDDPVEDIVLDYAEAWDLEITRREAGAVGRVWRQANTAVEERSIGPAIIKDVLEYVTQHPDDHLPYHLTQAVISYIFPQLEGVPKRNTIVRELASVPDIETSLLHGAAREMLQVSLATNE
;
A
#
# COMPACT_ATOMS: atom_id res chain seq x y z
N MET A 1 -9.67 -15.12 0.16
CA MET A 1 -8.71 -15.43 -0.91
C MET A 1 -9.45 -16.16 -2.02
N THR A 2 -9.51 -15.60 -3.22
CA THR A 2 -9.98 -16.32 -4.41
C THR A 2 -8.90 -17.28 -4.85
N ASP A 3 -9.28 -18.52 -5.16
CA ASP A 3 -8.37 -19.56 -5.62
C ASP A 3 -7.84 -19.23 -7.03
N GLU A 4 -6.57 -18.81 -7.14
CA GLU A 4 -5.91 -18.38 -8.39
C GLU A 4 -5.52 -19.55 -9.32
N ARG A 5 -5.73 -20.81 -8.89
CA ARG A 5 -5.37 -21.99 -9.67
C ARG A 5 -6.14 -22.07 -10.98
N ARG A 6 -5.50 -22.53 -12.06
CA ARG A 6 -6.19 -22.77 -13.35
C ARG A 6 -7.12 -23.98 -13.29
N MET A 7 -8.19 -23.99 -14.07
CA MET A 7 -9.17 -25.11 -14.08
C MET A 7 -8.84 -26.22 -15.10
N SER A 8 -7.83 -26.07 -15.95
CA SER A 8 -7.53 -27.08 -16.98
C SER A 8 -6.06 -27.49 -17.02
N THR A 9 -5.80 -28.77 -17.25
CA THR A 9 -4.44 -29.30 -17.43
C THR A 9 -4.09 -29.49 -18.90
N VAL A 10 -2.79 -29.60 -19.19
CA VAL A 10 -2.26 -30.03 -20.48
C VAL A 10 -1.83 -31.50 -20.38
N ARG A 11 -2.16 -32.32 -21.38
CA ARG A 11 -1.65 -33.71 -21.45
C ARG A 11 -0.17 -33.68 -21.76
N PHE A 12 0.66 -34.44 -21.07
CA PHE A 12 2.03 -34.69 -21.51
C PHE A 12 2.11 -35.77 -22.61
N TYR A 13 3.26 -35.92 -23.27
CA TYR A 13 3.42 -36.79 -24.44
C TYR A 13 3.31 -38.29 -24.08
N GLY A 14 2.82 -39.10 -25.03
CA GLY A 14 2.66 -40.55 -24.86
C GLY A 14 1.28 -40.98 -24.34
N GLY A 15 0.98 -42.27 -24.50
CA GLY A 15 -0.14 -42.93 -23.82
C GLY A 15 0.13 -43.04 -22.33
N ILE A 16 -0.92 -43.22 -21.51
CA ILE A 16 -0.84 -43.20 -20.03
C ILE A 16 0.32 -44.07 -19.50
N GLU A 17 0.50 -45.29 -20.05
CA GLU A 17 1.56 -46.22 -19.63
C GLU A 17 2.99 -45.73 -19.91
N LYS A 18 3.20 -44.88 -20.92
CA LYS A 18 4.55 -44.38 -21.32
C LYS A 18 4.79 -42.92 -20.94
N ARG A 19 3.73 -42.20 -20.55
CA ARG A 19 3.78 -40.76 -20.31
C ARG A 19 4.69 -40.42 -19.13
N LEU A 20 4.65 -41.25 -18.09
CA LEU A 20 5.49 -41.09 -16.91
C LEU A 20 6.98 -41.30 -17.22
N ASP A 21 7.30 -42.28 -18.06
CA ASP A 21 8.66 -42.55 -18.51
C ASP A 21 9.21 -41.38 -19.34
N ILE A 22 8.42 -40.84 -20.28
CA ILE A 22 8.85 -39.69 -21.11
C ILE A 22 9.04 -38.43 -20.25
N PHE A 23 8.14 -38.19 -19.28
CA PHE A 23 8.26 -37.07 -18.34
C PHE A 23 9.52 -37.18 -17.49
N THR A 24 9.80 -38.40 -17.05
CA THR A 24 11.00 -38.77 -16.31
C THR A 24 12.28 -38.55 -17.12
N ASP A 25 12.27 -38.95 -18.38
CA ASP A 25 13.42 -38.82 -19.28
C ASP A 25 13.71 -37.35 -19.59
N LEU A 26 12.66 -36.50 -19.69
CA LEU A 26 12.81 -35.06 -19.83
C LEU A 26 13.55 -34.46 -18.63
N LEU A 27 13.09 -34.73 -17.40
CA LEU A 27 13.75 -34.22 -16.20
C LEU A 27 15.19 -34.76 -16.08
N SER A 28 15.41 -36.01 -16.49
CA SER A 28 16.75 -36.62 -16.53
C SER A 28 17.66 -35.89 -17.51
N HIS A 29 17.16 -35.59 -18.71
CA HIS A 29 17.89 -34.86 -19.76
C HIS A 29 18.32 -33.47 -19.28
N LEU A 30 17.43 -32.73 -18.62
CA LEU A 30 17.72 -31.42 -18.03
C LEU A 30 18.75 -31.46 -16.88
N THR A 31 18.93 -32.62 -16.25
CA THR A 31 19.94 -32.81 -15.18
C THR A 31 21.27 -33.40 -15.64
N GLN A 32 21.36 -33.93 -16.87
CA GLN A 32 22.58 -34.58 -17.37
C GLN A 32 23.53 -33.62 -18.12
N SER A 33 23.08 -32.43 -18.50
CA SER A 33 23.93 -31.41 -19.16
C SER A 33 24.87 -30.66 -18.21
N THR A 34 24.85 -30.98 -16.92
CA THR A 34 25.54 -30.27 -15.82
C THR A 34 27.05 -30.51 -15.74
N GLU A 35 27.75 -30.62 -16.88
CA GLU A 35 29.17 -30.25 -16.92
C GLU A 35 29.35 -28.73 -17.10
N ASN A 36 28.30 -28.01 -17.53
CA ASN A 36 28.23 -26.54 -17.55
C ASN A 36 27.08 -26.06 -16.64
N THR A 37 27.32 -25.03 -15.85
CA THR A 37 26.40 -24.40 -14.90
C THR A 37 25.25 -23.60 -15.55
N GLU A 38 25.04 -23.70 -16.87
CA GLU A 38 24.20 -22.78 -17.65
C GLU A 38 22.85 -23.36 -18.16
N GLY A 39 22.38 -24.52 -17.69
CA GLY A 39 21.09 -25.08 -18.16
C GLY A 39 21.14 -25.68 -19.58
N VAL A 40 20.00 -26.17 -20.11
CA VAL A 40 19.91 -26.72 -21.49
C VAL A 40 19.22 -25.70 -22.41
N PRO A 41 19.82 -25.27 -23.54
CA PRO A 41 19.18 -24.31 -24.45
C PRO A 41 17.75 -24.73 -24.86
N ARG A 42 16.81 -23.78 -24.87
CA ARG A 42 15.39 -24.06 -25.14
C ARG A 42 15.16 -24.82 -26.44
N HIS A 43 15.89 -24.47 -27.50
CA HIS A 43 15.81 -25.14 -28.79
C HIS A 43 16.27 -26.61 -28.74
N GLU A 44 17.29 -26.94 -27.94
CA GLU A 44 17.76 -28.32 -27.76
C GLU A 44 16.75 -29.18 -27.00
N VAL A 45 16.08 -28.60 -25.99
CA VAL A 45 15.00 -29.29 -25.27
C VAL A 45 13.81 -29.56 -26.20
N VAL A 46 13.45 -28.59 -27.04
CA VAL A 46 12.39 -28.75 -28.04
C VAL A 46 12.76 -29.84 -29.05
N ASP A 47 14.00 -29.84 -29.56
CA ASP A 47 14.49 -30.85 -30.49
C ASP A 47 14.53 -32.25 -29.85
N TRP A 48 14.93 -32.35 -28.59
CA TRP A 48 14.91 -33.61 -27.82
C TRP A 48 13.47 -34.15 -27.67
N ILE A 49 12.51 -33.29 -27.31
CA ILE A 49 11.09 -33.69 -27.20
C ILE A 49 10.55 -34.13 -28.56
N ILE A 50 10.90 -33.44 -29.65
CA ILE A 50 10.48 -33.83 -31.01
C ILE A 50 11.09 -35.17 -31.41
N ALA A 51 12.32 -35.48 -31.00
CA ALA A 51 12.99 -36.73 -31.30
C ALA A 51 12.44 -37.93 -30.51
N GLU A 52 12.14 -37.74 -29.21
CA GLU A 52 11.67 -38.80 -28.31
C GLU A 52 10.15 -38.99 -28.32
N THR A 53 9.40 -38.10 -28.99
CA THR A 53 7.92 -38.14 -29.01
C THR A 53 7.35 -38.02 -30.43
N ASN A 54 6.01 -38.08 -30.56
CA ASN A 54 5.31 -37.87 -31.84
C ASN A 54 4.94 -36.39 -32.08
N ALA A 55 5.62 -35.44 -31.45
CA ALA A 55 5.36 -34.01 -31.63
C ALA A 55 5.59 -33.58 -33.09
N LYS A 56 4.71 -32.72 -33.62
CA LYS A 56 4.73 -32.33 -35.05
C LYS A 56 5.21 -30.90 -35.29
N THR A 57 5.12 -30.02 -34.29
CA THR A 57 5.48 -28.59 -34.41
C THR A 57 6.15 -28.09 -33.11
N PRO A 58 7.15 -27.18 -33.20
CA PRO A 58 7.76 -26.52 -32.05
C PRO A 58 6.74 -25.81 -31.15
N ASP A 59 5.74 -25.15 -31.72
CA ASP A 59 4.69 -24.46 -30.95
C ASP A 59 3.89 -25.41 -30.05
N SER A 60 3.67 -26.67 -30.48
CA SER A 60 2.96 -27.67 -29.68
C SER A 60 3.76 -28.19 -28.47
N VAL A 61 5.08 -27.98 -28.48
CA VAL A 61 6.01 -28.34 -27.41
C VAL A 61 6.05 -27.23 -26.36
N ALA A 62 6.02 -25.96 -26.80
CA ALA A 62 6.05 -24.80 -25.92
C ALA A 62 4.89 -24.80 -24.90
N ASP A 63 3.64 -25.02 -25.32
CA ASP A 63 2.47 -25.06 -24.42
C ASP A 63 2.61 -26.10 -23.29
N ARG A 64 3.33 -27.20 -23.54
CA ARG A 64 3.53 -28.29 -22.57
C ARG A 64 4.68 -28.01 -21.63
N LEU A 65 5.74 -27.36 -22.13
CA LEU A 65 6.86 -26.92 -21.31
C LEU A 65 6.43 -25.80 -20.36
N ASN A 66 5.66 -24.82 -20.86
CA ASN A 66 5.07 -23.77 -20.02
C ASN A 66 4.21 -24.37 -18.90
N PHE A 67 3.39 -25.38 -19.19
CA PHE A 67 2.60 -26.03 -18.14
C PHE A 67 3.47 -26.77 -17.10
N ILE A 68 4.61 -27.36 -17.48
CA ILE A 68 5.52 -28.01 -16.51
C ILE A 68 6.28 -26.97 -15.68
N GLU A 69 6.57 -25.81 -16.28
CA GLU A 69 7.12 -24.64 -15.59
C GLU A 69 6.12 -24.04 -14.59
N GLU A 70 4.84 -23.93 -14.94
CA GLU A 70 3.74 -23.55 -14.03
C GLU A 70 3.57 -24.54 -12.84
N LEU A 71 3.89 -25.82 -13.04
CA LEU A 71 3.93 -26.81 -11.95
C LEU A 71 5.17 -26.65 -11.05
N GLY A 72 6.09 -25.72 -11.38
CA GLY A 72 7.32 -25.48 -10.64
C GLY A 72 8.32 -26.64 -10.71
N LEU A 73 8.26 -27.47 -11.75
CA LEU A 73 9.14 -28.65 -11.92
C LEU A 73 10.35 -28.35 -12.82
N ILE A 74 10.23 -27.37 -13.70
CA ILE A 74 11.31 -26.80 -14.50
C ILE A 74 11.24 -25.27 -14.41
N GLU A 75 12.33 -24.60 -14.71
CA GLU A 75 12.42 -23.13 -14.77
C GLU A 75 13.17 -22.73 -16.04
N SER A 76 12.90 -21.54 -16.55
CA SER A 76 13.61 -21.00 -17.70
C SER A 76 14.32 -19.69 -17.39
N GLN A 77 15.60 -19.62 -17.77
CA GLN A 77 16.47 -18.46 -17.58
C GLN A 77 17.43 -18.35 -18.76
N ASP A 78 17.64 -17.14 -19.28
CA ASP A 78 18.63 -16.84 -20.34
C ASP A 78 18.57 -17.78 -21.58
N ASP A 79 17.37 -18.06 -22.07
CA ASP A 79 17.10 -18.98 -23.20
C ASP A 79 17.50 -20.45 -22.96
N THR A 80 17.54 -20.86 -21.68
CA THR A 80 17.75 -22.25 -21.27
C THR A 80 16.63 -22.76 -20.37
N TYR A 81 16.48 -24.08 -20.27
CA TYR A 81 15.65 -24.76 -19.27
C TYR A 81 16.54 -25.47 -18.25
N SER A 82 16.12 -25.37 -16.99
CA SER A 82 16.75 -25.94 -15.81
C SER A 82 15.71 -26.76 -15.03
N CYS A 83 16.15 -27.82 -14.36
CA CYS A 83 15.29 -28.60 -13.47
C CYS A 83 15.29 -27.95 -12.08
N THR A 84 14.12 -27.55 -11.58
CA THR A 84 13.98 -26.89 -10.26
C THR A 84 14.31 -27.86 -9.12
N ARG A 85 14.43 -27.33 -7.89
CA ARG A 85 14.59 -28.17 -6.67
C ARG A 85 13.48 -29.23 -6.56
N THR A 86 12.24 -28.87 -6.86
CA THR A 86 11.08 -29.79 -6.85
C THR A 86 11.18 -30.85 -7.95
N GLY A 87 11.56 -30.47 -9.18
CA GLY A 87 11.77 -31.40 -10.27
C GLY A 87 12.88 -32.41 -10.00
N ARG A 88 14.00 -31.97 -9.43
CA ARG A 88 15.12 -32.85 -9.03
C ARG A 88 14.71 -33.80 -7.90
N CYS A 89 13.91 -33.32 -6.93
CA CYS A 89 13.35 -34.15 -5.87
C CYS A 89 12.52 -35.30 -6.47
N TYR A 90 11.58 -34.98 -7.35
CA TYR A 90 10.75 -35.98 -8.02
C TYR A 90 11.59 -36.97 -8.83
N LEU A 91 12.58 -36.47 -9.59
CA LEU A 91 13.45 -37.30 -10.40
C LEU A 91 14.25 -38.32 -9.56
N ARG A 92 14.75 -37.90 -8.40
CA ARG A 92 15.52 -38.75 -7.49
C ARG A 92 14.64 -39.78 -6.78
N GLU A 93 13.51 -39.32 -6.25
CA GLU A 93 12.71 -40.12 -5.30
C GLU A 93 11.59 -40.92 -5.95
N ARG A 94 11.14 -40.52 -7.15
CA ARG A 94 10.00 -41.10 -7.88
C ARG A 94 8.70 -41.14 -7.08
N ASP A 95 8.55 -40.21 -6.15
CA ASP A 95 7.43 -40.18 -5.22
C ASP A 95 6.20 -39.48 -5.87
N PRO A 96 5.07 -40.20 -6.07
CA PRO A 96 3.85 -39.66 -6.69
C PRO A 96 3.32 -38.40 -5.99
N ILE A 97 3.52 -38.27 -4.68
CA ILE A 97 2.95 -37.19 -3.88
C ILE A 97 3.55 -35.82 -4.24
N VAL A 98 4.80 -35.78 -4.70
CA VAL A 98 5.46 -34.53 -5.12
C VAL A 98 4.76 -33.96 -6.34
N LEU A 99 4.43 -34.83 -7.30
CA LEU A 99 3.70 -34.44 -8.51
C LEU A 99 2.23 -34.15 -8.21
N TYR A 100 1.58 -34.92 -7.32
CA TYR A 100 0.23 -34.62 -6.86
C TYR A 100 0.13 -33.24 -6.21
N ASN A 101 1.09 -32.88 -5.34
CA ASN A 101 1.10 -31.57 -4.72
C ASN A 101 1.31 -30.45 -5.74
N ALA A 102 2.26 -30.59 -6.66
CA ALA A 102 2.44 -29.61 -7.75
C ALA A 102 1.15 -29.44 -8.57
N LEU A 103 0.45 -30.53 -8.87
CA LEU A 103 -0.82 -30.50 -9.60
C LEU A 103 -1.92 -29.81 -8.82
N ARG A 104 -2.13 -30.16 -7.53
CA ARG A 104 -3.19 -29.54 -6.73
C ARG A 104 -2.88 -28.10 -6.34
N THR A 105 -1.61 -27.68 -6.24
CA THR A 105 -1.28 -26.27 -5.91
C THR A 105 -1.38 -25.37 -7.12
N SER A 106 -1.25 -25.90 -8.34
CA SER A 106 -1.33 -25.09 -9.57
C SER A 106 -2.68 -25.22 -10.29
N VAL A 107 -3.45 -26.28 -10.05
CA VAL A 107 -4.68 -26.60 -10.80
C VAL A 107 -5.85 -26.99 -9.89
N LYS A 108 -7.02 -26.37 -10.11
CA LYS A 108 -8.28 -26.67 -9.38
C LYS A 108 -8.79 -28.09 -9.67
N GLY A 109 -9.52 -28.65 -8.72
CA GLY A 109 -10.32 -29.86 -8.93
C GLY A 109 -9.63 -31.21 -8.74
N PHE A 110 -8.31 -31.28 -8.50
CA PHE A 110 -7.65 -32.55 -8.17
C PHE A 110 -8.13 -33.12 -6.83
N ASP A 111 -8.15 -32.30 -5.77
CA ASP A 111 -8.61 -32.70 -4.44
C ASP A 111 -10.09 -33.10 -4.47
N THR A 112 -10.90 -32.31 -5.19
CA THR A 112 -12.32 -32.56 -5.46
C THR A 112 -12.56 -33.92 -6.12
N ILE A 113 -11.83 -34.24 -7.20
CA ILE A 113 -11.94 -35.54 -7.89
C ILE A 113 -11.54 -36.68 -6.95
N VAL A 114 -10.44 -36.53 -6.21
CA VAL A 114 -9.97 -37.57 -5.29
C VAL A 114 -11.01 -37.84 -4.19
N ARG A 115 -11.56 -36.79 -3.57
CA ARG A 115 -12.66 -36.90 -2.58
C ARG A 115 -13.90 -37.56 -3.16
N ALA A 116 -14.29 -37.17 -4.38
CA ALA A 116 -15.47 -37.72 -5.04
C ALA A 116 -15.35 -39.21 -5.34
N LEU A 117 -14.14 -39.67 -5.70
CA LEU A 117 -13.85 -41.07 -6.01
C LEU A 117 -13.65 -41.95 -4.77
N ALA A 118 -13.36 -41.35 -3.61
CA ALA A 118 -13.32 -42.07 -2.33
C ALA A 118 -14.71 -42.54 -1.87
N LEU A 119 -15.76 -41.82 -2.27
CA LEU A 119 -17.14 -42.15 -1.92
C LEU A 119 -17.68 -43.29 -2.78
N GLU A 120 -17.49 -43.22 -4.10
CA GLU A 120 -17.96 -44.22 -5.06
C GLU A 120 -17.23 -44.07 -6.41
N SER A 121 -17.26 -45.11 -7.23
CA SER A 121 -16.71 -45.04 -8.59
C SER A 121 -17.60 -44.16 -9.50
N ARG A 122 -16.96 -43.33 -10.35
CA ARG A 122 -17.65 -42.30 -11.14
C ARG A 122 -17.17 -42.27 -12.59
N THR A 123 -18.05 -41.94 -13.53
CA THR A 123 -17.69 -41.73 -14.94
C THR A 123 -16.99 -40.38 -15.16
N ASP A 124 -16.42 -40.16 -16.35
CA ASP A 124 -15.81 -38.86 -16.69
C ASP A 124 -16.90 -37.75 -16.75
N GLU A 125 -18.12 -38.10 -17.12
CA GLU A 125 -19.31 -37.24 -17.09
C GLU A 125 -19.71 -36.87 -15.65
N ASP A 126 -19.77 -37.83 -14.73
CA ASP A 126 -20.12 -37.56 -13.33
C ASP A 126 -19.08 -36.66 -12.65
N LEU A 127 -17.79 -36.89 -12.93
CA LEU A 127 -16.70 -36.05 -12.42
C LEU A 127 -16.73 -34.65 -13.05
N MET A 128 -17.20 -34.52 -14.29
CA MET A 128 -17.43 -33.22 -14.94
C MET A 128 -18.57 -32.47 -14.28
N GLU A 129 -19.72 -33.11 -14.08
CA GLU A 129 -20.86 -32.49 -13.38
C GLU A 129 -20.46 -32.05 -11.98
N LEU A 130 -19.63 -32.84 -11.30
CA LEU A 130 -19.11 -32.51 -9.98
C LEU A 130 -18.17 -31.30 -10.00
N LEU A 131 -17.21 -31.23 -10.93
CA LEU A 131 -16.36 -30.04 -11.06
C LEU A 131 -17.13 -28.79 -11.52
N VAL A 132 -18.14 -28.94 -12.38
CA VAL A 132 -19.03 -27.85 -12.81
C VAL A 132 -19.89 -27.34 -11.64
N GLY A 133 -20.29 -28.24 -10.75
CA GLY A 133 -21.09 -27.90 -9.56
C GLY A 133 -20.26 -27.32 -8.42
N GLU A 134 -19.00 -27.74 -8.25
CA GLU A 134 -18.14 -27.29 -7.15
C GLU A 134 -17.37 -26.01 -7.48
N PHE A 135 -17.01 -25.79 -8.74
CA PHE A 135 -16.32 -24.59 -9.20
C PHE A 135 -17.23 -23.82 -10.16
N GLU A 136 -17.86 -22.74 -9.70
CA GLU A 136 -18.85 -21.96 -10.50
C GLU A 136 -18.27 -21.42 -11.82
N GLU A 137 -16.95 -21.22 -11.90
CA GLU A 137 -16.18 -20.81 -13.08
C GLU A 137 -16.05 -21.91 -14.15
N CYS A 138 -16.36 -23.16 -13.80
CA CYS A 138 -16.18 -24.34 -14.63
C CYS A 138 -17.35 -24.53 -15.60
N GLN A 139 -17.34 -23.89 -16.77
CA GLN A 139 -18.34 -24.09 -17.82
C GLN A 139 -17.93 -25.18 -18.83
N MET A 140 -17.96 -26.45 -18.41
CA MET A 140 -17.58 -27.58 -19.26
C MET A 140 -18.78 -28.21 -19.98
N LYS A 141 -18.79 -28.18 -21.32
CA LYS A 141 -19.81 -28.88 -22.15
C LYS A 141 -19.41 -30.29 -22.57
N THR A 142 -18.15 -30.67 -22.36
CA THR A 142 -17.62 -32.00 -22.67
C THR A 142 -16.62 -32.44 -21.59
N PRO A 143 -16.46 -33.75 -21.30
CA PRO A 143 -15.56 -34.23 -20.25
C PRO A 143 -14.07 -34.01 -20.53
N GLY A 144 -13.71 -33.28 -21.59
CA GLY A 144 -12.35 -33.19 -22.12
C GLY A 144 -11.33 -32.59 -21.16
N VAL A 145 -11.74 -31.77 -20.20
CA VAL A 145 -10.84 -31.22 -19.16
C VAL A 145 -10.71 -32.18 -17.99
N VAL A 146 -11.82 -32.75 -17.51
CA VAL A 146 -11.85 -33.78 -16.45
C VAL A 146 -11.06 -35.00 -16.86
N THR A 147 -11.17 -35.40 -18.12
CA THR A 147 -10.39 -36.50 -18.71
C THR A 147 -8.89 -36.29 -18.49
N ARG A 148 -8.39 -35.05 -18.56
CA ARG A 148 -6.97 -34.72 -18.39
C ARG A 148 -6.55 -34.73 -16.92
N HIS A 149 -7.39 -34.24 -16.01
CA HIS A 149 -7.15 -34.35 -14.56
C HIS A 149 -7.03 -35.81 -14.15
N ARG A 150 -8.03 -36.60 -14.53
CA ARG A 150 -8.02 -38.06 -14.33
C ARG A 150 -6.79 -38.71 -14.95
N GLU A 151 -6.37 -38.36 -16.16
CA GLU A 151 -5.16 -38.93 -16.78
C GLU A 151 -3.89 -38.63 -15.99
N TRP A 152 -3.77 -37.44 -15.37
CA TRP A 152 -2.67 -37.13 -14.46
C TRP A 152 -2.75 -37.99 -13.19
N LEU A 153 -3.94 -38.18 -12.60
CA LEU A 153 -4.14 -39.08 -11.46
C LEU A 153 -3.84 -40.56 -11.79
N GLN A 154 -4.16 -41.00 -13.01
CA GLN A 154 -3.79 -42.33 -13.49
C GLN A 154 -2.28 -42.46 -13.71
N MET A 155 -1.64 -41.41 -14.23
CA MET A 155 -0.19 -41.38 -14.45
C MET A 155 0.58 -41.53 -13.13
N ILE A 156 0.10 -40.94 -12.03
CA ILE A 156 0.73 -41.05 -10.71
C ILE A 156 0.23 -42.26 -9.90
N GLY A 157 -0.68 -43.06 -10.44
CA GLY A 157 -1.16 -44.30 -9.84
C GLY A 157 -2.22 -44.13 -8.75
N TYR A 158 -2.87 -42.98 -8.62
CA TYR A 158 -3.93 -42.73 -7.62
C TYR A 158 -5.32 -43.11 -8.11
N VAL A 159 -5.52 -43.17 -9.43
CA VAL A 159 -6.80 -43.53 -10.05
C VAL A 159 -6.57 -44.67 -11.03
N GLU A 160 -7.49 -45.63 -11.07
CA GLU A 160 -7.61 -46.62 -12.13
C GLU A 160 -8.98 -46.51 -12.82
N ARG A 161 -9.06 -46.98 -14.08
CA ARG A 161 -10.30 -46.92 -14.87
C ARG A 161 -10.68 -48.31 -15.36
N THR A 162 -11.90 -48.74 -15.04
CA THR A 162 -12.49 -50.03 -15.40
C THR A 162 -13.90 -49.81 -15.97
N ASP A 163 -14.20 -50.35 -17.16
CA ASP A 163 -15.54 -50.26 -17.78
C ASP A 163 -16.19 -48.86 -17.73
N GLU A 164 -15.45 -47.85 -18.20
CA GLU A 164 -15.84 -46.42 -18.23
C GLU A 164 -15.92 -45.71 -16.87
N HIS A 165 -15.74 -46.41 -15.75
CA HIS A 165 -15.75 -45.84 -14.40
C HIS A 165 -14.34 -45.67 -13.85
N ASN A 166 -14.13 -44.58 -13.13
CA ASN A 166 -12.91 -44.26 -12.41
C ASN A 166 -13.07 -44.62 -10.94
N GLN A 167 -12.02 -45.15 -10.33
CA GLN A 167 -11.96 -45.48 -8.91
C GLN A 167 -10.56 -45.21 -8.36
N LEU A 168 -10.47 -44.92 -7.06
CA LEU A 168 -9.18 -44.77 -6.40
C LEU A 168 -8.46 -46.12 -6.31
N THR A 169 -7.14 -46.08 -6.40
CA THR A 169 -6.28 -47.20 -5.97
C THR A 169 -6.08 -47.13 -4.46
N GLU A 170 -5.49 -48.17 -3.85
CA GLU A 170 -5.13 -48.16 -2.40
C GLU A 170 -4.27 -46.93 -2.03
N ALA A 171 -3.39 -46.48 -2.93
CA ALA A 171 -2.59 -45.28 -2.73
C ALA A 171 -3.41 -43.98 -2.86
N GLY A 172 -4.43 -43.96 -3.73
CA GLY A 172 -5.36 -42.84 -3.86
C GLY A 172 -6.31 -42.70 -2.67
N GLU A 173 -6.81 -43.83 -2.13
CA GLU A 173 -7.66 -43.86 -0.94
C GLU A 173 -6.94 -43.25 0.28
N ALA A 174 -5.67 -43.60 0.48
CA ALA A 174 -4.85 -43.05 1.57
C ALA A 174 -4.67 -41.51 1.48
N VAL A 175 -4.65 -40.94 0.27
CA VAL A 175 -4.59 -39.49 0.07
C VAL A 175 -5.96 -38.84 0.33
N ALA A 176 -7.05 -39.47 -0.12
CA ALA A 176 -8.39 -38.96 0.09
C ALA A 176 -8.76 -38.88 1.57
N ASP A 177 -8.43 -39.91 2.35
CA ASP A 177 -8.68 -39.96 3.80
C ASP A 177 -8.06 -38.76 4.53
N GLN A 178 -6.87 -38.32 4.11
CA GLN A 178 -6.20 -37.17 4.73
C GLN A 178 -6.76 -35.82 4.30
N LEU A 179 -7.33 -35.70 3.09
CA LEU A 179 -7.95 -34.47 2.62
C LEU A 179 -9.27 -34.17 3.35
N HIS A 180 -10.00 -35.18 3.84
CA HIS A 180 -11.31 -34.99 4.48
C HIS A 180 -11.29 -34.32 5.87
N GLY A 181 -10.10 -33.98 6.41
CA GLY A 181 -9.99 -33.22 7.66
C GLY A 181 -10.58 -33.93 8.89
N VAL A 182 -10.86 -35.24 8.81
CA VAL A 182 -11.22 -36.04 9.98
C VAL A 182 -9.93 -36.30 10.75
N SER A 183 -9.53 -35.33 11.56
CA SER A 183 -8.33 -35.47 12.36
C SER A 183 -8.55 -36.51 13.46
N ALA A 184 -7.56 -37.37 13.65
CA ALA A 184 -7.53 -38.34 14.74
C ALA A 184 -7.29 -37.68 16.12
N VAL A 185 -7.12 -36.35 16.16
CA VAL A 185 -6.86 -35.56 17.37
C VAL A 185 -7.75 -34.32 17.42
N GLU A 186 -8.18 -33.93 18.62
CA GLU A 186 -8.99 -32.72 18.84
C GLU A 186 -8.05 -31.54 19.14
N LEU A 187 -7.64 -30.82 18.10
CA LEU A 187 -6.74 -29.66 18.19
C LEU A 187 -7.26 -28.47 17.36
N GLU A 188 -7.34 -27.30 17.98
CA GLU A 188 -7.78 -26.04 17.37
C GLU A 188 -6.59 -25.16 16.96
N PRO A 189 -6.46 -24.76 15.67
CA PRO A 189 -5.41 -23.84 15.22
C PRO A 189 -5.37 -22.54 16.01
N GLY A 190 -4.17 -22.01 16.26
CA GLY A 190 -3.93 -20.81 17.07
C GLY A 190 -3.95 -21.05 18.58
N SER A 191 -4.46 -22.18 19.06
CA SER A 191 -4.48 -22.49 20.49
C SER A 191 -3.13 -23.01 21.01
N THR A 192 -2.79 -22.65 22.24
CA THR A 192 -1.55 -23.08 22.92
C THR A 192 -1.81 -24.29 23.81
N TYR A 193 -1.01 -25.34 23.62
CA TYR A 193 -1.12 -26.61 24.34
C TYR A 193 0.12 -26.86 25.20
N ASN A 194 -0.06 -27.57 26.32
CA ASN A 194 1.06 -28.06 27.09
C ASN A 194 1.65 -29.33 26.44
N ARG A 195 2.91 -29.27 26.01
CA ARG A 195 3.58 -30.37 25.29
C ARG A 195 3.60 -31.70 26.05
N GLN A 196 3.71 -31.70 27.38
CA GLN A 196 3.68 -32.95 28.16
C GLN A 196 2.28 -33.57 28.16
N THR A 197 1.25 -32.75 28.22
CA THR A 197 -0.15 -33.20 28.20
C THR A 197 -0.47 -33.80 26.82
N LEU A 198 -0.06 -33.12 25.75
CA LEU A 198 -0.24 -33.57 24.37
C LEU A 198 0.37 -34.96 24.11
N HIS A 199 1.60 -35.20 24.58
CA HIS A 199 2.22 -36.52 24.46
C HIS A 199 1.68 -37.57 25.43
N THR A 200 1.06 -37.17 26.55
CA THR A 200 0.38 -38.10 27.46
C THR A 200 -0.91 -38.62 26.84
N GLU A 201 -1.61 -37.76 26.10
CA GLU A 201 -2.89 -38.07 25.48
C GLU A 201 -2.73 -38.82 24.16
N TYR A 202 -1.85 -38.34 23.27
CA TYR A 202 -1.75 -38.84 21.90
C TYR A 202 -0.47 -39.63 21.63
N GLY A 203 0.44 -39.77 22.60
CA GLY A 203 1.71 -40.47 22.46
C GLY A 203 2.79 -39.67 21.71
N GLY A 204 3.91 -40.33 21.39
CA GLY A 204 5.07 -39.69 20.75
C GLY A 204 6.15 -39.24 21.75
N SER A 205 7.28 -38.76 21.21
CA SER A 205 8.44 -38.36 22.03
C SER A 205 8.34 -36.89 22.45
N ILE A 206 8.39 -36.61 23.76
CA ILE A 206 8.39 -35.25 24.32
C ILE A 206 9.66 -34.47 23.94
N GLN A 207 10.76 -35.15 23.64
CA GLN A 207 12.07 -34.52 23.43
C GLN A 207 12.43 -34.28 21.96
N GLY A 208 11.70 -34.89 21.02
CA GLY A 208 12.03 -34.80 19.59
C GLY A 208 11.25 -33.70 18.87
N GLY A 209 11.91 -32.96 17.98
CA GLY A 209 11.22 -32.03 17.06
C GLY A 209 10.26 -32.77 16.12
N ILE A 210 10.63 -33.99 15.70
CA ILE A 210 9.76 -34.92 14.98
C ILE A 210 9.32 -36.03 15.93
N ALA A 211 8.04 -36.07 16.26
CA ALA A 211 7.49 -37.00 17.24
C ALA A 211 6.39 -37.89 16.64
N PRO A 212 6.77 -38.97 15.95
CA PRO A 212 5.80 -39.94 15.45
C PRO A 212 5.16 -40.71 16.63
N SER A 213 3.84 -40.75 16.67
CA SER A 213 3.10 -41.48 17.71
C SER A 213 2.96 -42.97 17.37
N ARG A 214 2.79 -43.78 18.42
CA ARG A 214 2.38 -45.20 18.35
C ARG A 214 0.95 -45.40 18.82
N ASP A 215 0.39 -44.45 19.55
CA ASP A 215 -0.90 -44.54 20.22
C ASP A 215 -2.01 -43.86 19.38
N ALA A 216 -1.63 -42.89 18.56
CA ALA A 216 -2.48 -42.23 17.56
C ALA A 216 -1.78 -42.22 16.19
N PRO A 217 -2.54 -42.19 15.06
CA PRO A 217 -1.99 -42.15 13.71
C PRO A 217 -1.48 -40.73 13.36
N VAL A 218 -0.57 -40.18 14.16
CA VAL A 218 -0.08 -38.80 14.02
C VAL A 218 1.44 -38.71 14.09
N VAL A 219 1.99 -37.66 13.49
CA VAL A 219 3.36 -37.19 13.64
C VAL A 219 3.31 -35.72 14.02
N PHE A 220 3.74 -35.41 15.25
CA PHE A 220 3.86 -34.03 15.70
C PHE A 220 5.20 -33.44 15.26
N LEU A 221 5.16 -32.22 14.72
CA LEU A 221 6.30 -31.46 14.26
C LEU A 221 6.38 -30.18 15.08
N PHE A 222 7.51 -29.95 15.72
CA PHE A 222 7.75 -28.77 16.55
C PHE A 222 8.89 -27.96 15.95
N THR A 223 8.63 -26.67 15.71
CA THR A 223 9.65 -25.67 15.36
C THR A 223 9.89 -24.72 16.54
N GLY A 224 11.09 -24.15 16.62
CA GLY A 224 11.53 -23.27 17.71
C GLY A 224 12.23 -24.00 18.88
N GLY A 225 12.97 -23.24 19.69
CA GLY A 225 13.77 -23.75 20.82
C GLY A 225 15.26 -24.00 20.48
N THR A 226 15.92 -24.94 21.17
CA THR A 226 17.38 -25.21 21.05
C THR A 226 17.80 -25.88 19.73
N GLY A 227 16.94 -25.88 18.70
CA GLY A 227 17.19 -26.54 17.41
C GLY A 227 18.19 -25.78 16.54
N GLU A 228 18.24 -24.45 16.65
CA GLU A 228 19.17 -23.59 15.90
C GLU A 228 20.64 -23.92 16.22
N GLU A 229 20.93 -24.36 17.45
CA GLU A 229 22.26 -24.83 17.88
C GLU A 229 22.75 -26.06 17.09
N HIS A 230 21.84 -26.73 16.37
CA HIS A 230 22.12 -27.89 15.52
C HIS A 230 21.98 -27.57 14.02
N GLY A 231 21.88 -26.29 13.65
CA GLY A 231 21.71 -25.83 12.27
C GLY A 231 20.30 -26.04 11.71
N TYR A 232 19.27 -26.14 12.57
CA TYR A 232 17.88 -26.23 12.12
C TYR A 232 17.36 -24.83 11.78
N GLN A 233 16.78 -24.71 10.58
CA GLN A 233 16.26 -23.46 10.03
C GLN A 233 14.86 -23.75 9.49
N ASP A 234 13.83 -23.45 10.25
CA ASP A 234 12.46 -23.73 9.84
C ASP A 234 11.79 -22.41 9.43
N VAL A 235 11.09 -22.40 8.29
CA VAL A 235 10.48 -21.19 7.73
C VAL A 235 9.03 -21.46 7.32
N ILE A 236 8.11 -20.63 7.79
CA ILE A 236 6.72 -20.59 7.31
C ILE A 236 6.65 -19.53 6.22
N ARG A 237 6.12 -19.89 5.04
CA ARG A 237 5.98 -18.99 3.88
C ARG A 237 4.59 -18.35 3.86
N SER A 238 4.45 -17.24 3.14
CA SER A 238 3.19 -16.49 2.96
C SER A 238 2.06 -17.31 2.31
N ASP A 239 2.38 -18.35 1.53
CA ASP A 239 1.42 -19.30 0.95
C ASP A 239 0.96 -20.40 1.93
N GLY A 240 1.37 -20.32 3.20
CA GLY A 240 1.10 -21.31 4.24
C GLY A 240 1.97 -22.57 4.17
N THR A 241 2.89 -22.69 3.20
CA THR A 241 3.84 -23.80 3.11
C THR A 241 4.91 -23.67 4.20
N VAL A 242 5.31 -24.79 4.82
CA VAL A 242 6.41 -24.84 5.77
C VAL A 242 7.64 -25.52 5.15
N ILE A 243 8.80 -24.87 5.27
CA ILE A 243 10.11 -25.48 5.04
C ILE A 243 10.66 -25.94 6.40
N TYR A 244 10.63 -27.25 6.64
CA TYR A 244 10.96 -27.86 7.92
C TYR A 244 12.25 -28.68 7.86
N THR A 245 13.12 -28.54 8.84
CA THR A 245 14.43 -29.21 8.89
C THR A 245 14.31 -30.62 9.47
N GLY A 246 14.93 -31.59 8.82
CA GLY A 246 14.95 -32.98 9.27
C GLY A 246 15.72 -33.19 10.57
N GLU A 247 15.40 -34.26 11.29
CA GLU A 247 16.12 -34.68 12.49
C GLU A 247 17.50 -35.28 12.15
N GLY A 248 18.47 -35.00 13.01
CA GLY A 248 19.85 -35.44 12.87
C GLY A 248 20.76 -34.34 13.35
N GLN A 249 21.62 -34.59 14.33
CA GLN A 249 22.43 -33.54 14.99
C GLN A 249 23.88 -33.52 14.52
N VAL A 250 24.42 -34.66 14.06
CA VAL A 250 25.84 -34.81 13.71
C VAL A 250 25.96 -35.59 12.40
N GLY A 251 26.76 -35.07 11.47
CA GLY A 251 26.93 -35.62 10.12
C GLY A 251 25.67 -35.52 9.24
N ASP A 252 25.80 -36.02 8.00
CA ASP A 252 24.74 -36.01 6.99
C ASP A 252 23.42 -36.56 7.54
N MET A 253 22.33 -35.82 7.29
CA MET A 253 21.00 -36.27 7.67
C MET A 253 20.57 -37.44 6.79
N GLU A 254 20.11 -38.50 7.44
CA GLU A 254 19.63 -39.69 6.76
C GLU A 254 18.11 -39.75 6.77
N MET A 255 17.52 -40.26 5.68
CA MET A 255 16.08 -40.52 5.55
C MET A 255 15.64 -41.74 6.39
N LYS A 256 15.78 -41.65 7.71
CA LYS A 256 15.47 -42.71 8.69
C LYS A 256 14.61 -42.12 9.82
N ARG A 257 13.99 -42.98 10.63
CA ARG A 257 13.22 -42.59 11.84
C ARG A 257 12.20 -41.48 11.57
N GLY A 258 12.29 -40.32 12.24
CA GLY A 258 11.39 -39.18 12.12
C GLY A 258 11.36 -38.59 10.72
N ASN A 259 12.52 -38.44 10.07
CA ASN A 259 12.61 -37.99 8.67
C ASN A 259 11.81 -38.90 7.73
N ARG A 260 11.93 -40.21 7.93
CA ARG A 260 11.14 -41.18 7.18
C ARG A 260 9.66 -41.12 7.56
N ALA A 261 9.33 -40.84 8.82
CA ALA A 261 7.95 -40.72 9.27
C ALA A 261 7.24 -39.53 8.63
N ILE A 262 7.93 -38.40 8.40
CA ILE A 262 7.40 -37.28 7.60
C ILE A 262 7.17 -37.73 6.17
N ARG A 263 8.19 -38.27 5.49
CA ARG A 263 8.07 -38.66 4.07
C ARG A 263 6.95 -39.68 3.82
N SER A 264 6.93 -40.75 4.61
CA SER A 264 6.03 -41.90 4.42
C SER A 264 4.73 -41.77 5.21
N HIS A 265 4.36 -40.55 5.65
CA HIS A 265 3.23 -40.36 6.54
C HIS A 265 1.92 -40.85 5.90
N LEU A 266 1.70 -40.53 4.62
CA LEU A 266 0.55 -41.00 3.82
C LEU A 266 0.52 -42.52 3.65
N GLU A 267 1.65 -43.13 3.29
CA GLU A 267 1.76 -44.59 3.13
C GLU A 267 1.40 -45.36 4.41
N HIS A 268 1.60 -44.73 5.57
CA HIS A 268 1.30 -45.31 6.88
C HIS A 268 0.00 -44.77 7.49
N GLY A 269 -0.79 -44.00 6.75
CA GLY A 269 -2.05 -43.41 7.20
C GLY A 269 -1.89 -42.49 8.41
N ARG A 270 -0.82 -41.67 8.45
CA ARG A 270 -0.51 -40.75 9.56
C ARG A 270 -0.70 -39.30 9.19
N GLU A 271 -1.30 -38.52 10.08
CA GLU A 271 -1.46 -37.07 9.97
C GLU A 271 -0.18 -36.33 10.41
N LEU A 272 0.19 -35.24 9.74
CA LEU A 272 1.26 -34.34 10.20
C LEU A 272 0.63 -33.13 10.88
N HIS A 273 1.00 -32.86 12.12
CA HIS A 273 0.51 -31.71 12.89
C HIS A 273 1.67 -30.82 13.27
N PHE A 274 1.59 -29.54 12.90
CA PHE A 274 2.69 -28.58 13.06
C PHE A 274 2.44 -27.62 14.21
N PHE A 275 3.49 -27.35 15.00
CA PHE A 275 3.47 -26.51 16.19
C PHE A 275 4.67 -25.57 16.24
N THR A 276 4.46 -24.34 16.72
CA THR A 276 5.51 -23.40 17.13
C THR A 276 5.72 -23.46 18.64
N MET A 277 6.97 -23.37 19.09
CA MET A 277 7.33 -23.33 20.51
C MET A 277 7.16 -21.90 21.04
N GLU A 278 6.36 -21.73 22.10
CA GLU A 278 6.08 -20.44 22.76
C GLU A 278 6.52 -20.47 24.23
N THR A 279 6.61 -19.30 24.87
CA THR A 279 7.04 -19.15 26.27
C THR A 279 6.19 -19.97 27.27
N GLU A 280 4.89 -20.13 26.98
CA GLU A 280 3.93 -20.84 27.83
C GLU A 280 3.56 -22.26 27.34
N GLY A 281 4.09 -22.72 26.20
CA GLY A 281 3.70 -24.03 25.65
C GLY A 281 4.07 -24.24 24.18
N VAL A 282 3.21 -24.95 23.45
CA VAL A 282 3.32 -25.14 21.99
C VAL A 282 2.03 -24.67 21.32
N GLN A 283 2.11 -23.68 20.43
CA GLN A 283 0.96 -23.19 19.69
C GLN A 283 0.72 -24.07 18.47
N TYR A 284 -0.52 -24.55 18.29
CA TYR A 284 -0.87 -25.41 17.16
C TYR A 284 -1.13 -24.57 15.91
N VAL A 285 -0.38 -24.85 14.84
CA VAL A 285 -0.50 -24.11 13.57
C VAL A 285 -1.53 -24.74 12.65
N GLY A 286 -1.55 -26.07 12.56
CA GLY A 286 -2.49 -26.79 11.71
C GLY A 286 -2.00 -28.16 11.25
N GLN A 287 -2.82 -28.80 10.41
CA GLN A 287 -2.52 -30.09 9.78
C GLN A 287 -1.85 -29.88 8.42
N PHE A 288 -0.82 -30.68 8.13
CA PHE A 288 0.01 -30.58 6.94
C PHE A 288 0.19 -31.92 6.22
N MET A 289 0.66 -31.85 4.99
CA MET A 289 1.06 -32.98 4.15
C MET A 289 2.48 -32.77 3.61
N TYR A 290 3.22 -33.85 3.47
CA TYR A 290 4.53 -33.84 2.81
C TYR A 290 4.37 -33.48 1.32
N ALA A 291 5.05 -32.42 0.91
CA ALA A 291 5.04 -31.89 -0.46
C ALA A 291 6.36 -32.11 -1.23
N GLY A 292 7.41 -32.54 -0.54
CA GLY A 292 8.72 -32.82 -1.12
C GLY A 292 9.85 -32.56 -0.13
N HIS A 293 11.09 -32.81 -0.55
CA HIS A 293 12.26 -32.37 0.20
C HIS A 293 13.45 -32.08 -0.71
N PHE A 294 14.37 -31.26 -0.25
CA PHE A 294 15.66 -31.04 -0.89
C PHE A 294 16.78 -31.21 0.14
N PHE A 295 18.01 -31.33 -0.37
CA PHE A 295 19.20 -31.28 0.47
C PHE A 295 19.82 -29.90 0.36
N GLU A 296 20.28 -29.40 1.49
CA GLU A 296 20.94 -28.12 1.61
C GLU A 296 22.14 -28.30 2.53
N GLU A 297 23.24 -27.62 2.23
CA GLU A 297 24.41 -27.66 3.11
C GLU A 297 24.11 -26.83 4.35
N ILE A 298 24.03 -27.51 5.49
CA ILE A 298 23.79 -26.86 6.79
C ILE A 298 24.86 -27.30 7.78
N SER A 299 25.07 -26.53 8.83
CA SER A 299 26.01 -26.90 9.90
C SER A 299 25.44 -28.01 10.79
N ASP A 300 26.31 -28.92 11.22
CA ASP A 300 25.99 -29.88 12.29
C ASP A 300 26.31 -29.30 13.67
N SER A 301 26.02 -30.05 14.74
CA SER A 301 26.25 -29.60 16.13
C SER A 301 27.72 -29.37 16.47
N ASN A 302 28.65 -29.79 15.61
CA ASN A 302 30.08 -29.58 15.76
C ASN A 302 30.60 -28.47 14.82
N GLY A 303 29.71 -27.79 14.09
CA GLY A 303 30.05 -26.75 13.11
C GLY A 303 30.60 -27.29 11.79
N ASN A 304 30.47 -28.60 11.51
CA ASN A 304 30.88 -29.13 10.21
C ASN A 304 29.73 -29.01 9.21
N ALA A 305 30.05 -28.63 7.97
CA ALA A 305 29.13 -28.72 6.84
C ALA A 305 28.63 -30.16 6.66
N ARG A 306 27.33 -30.30 6.43
CA ARG A 306 26.66 -31.59 6.19
C ARG A 306 25.49 -31.40 5.24
N ASN A 307 25.08 -32.49 4.58
CA ASN A 307 23.83 -32.52 3.84
C ASN A 307 22.64 -32.57 4.80
N GLY A 308 21.95 -31.45 4.96
CA GLY A 308 20.69 -31.33 5.70
C GLY A 308 19.49 -31.70 4.84
N ILE A 309 18.49 -32.38 5.42
CA ILE A 309 17.21 -32.63 4.75
C ILE A 309 16.27 -31.47 5.07
N ARG A 310 15.74 -30.79 4.04
CA ARG A 310 14.71 -29.75 4.17
C ARG A 310 13.40 -30.25 3.56
N PHE A 311 12.39 -30.45 4.39
CA PHE A 311 11.05 -30.88 4.01
C PHE A 311 10.19 -29.69 3.60
N LYS A 312 9.51 -29.78 2.47
CA LYS A 312 8.42 -28.87 2.08
C LYS A 312 7.11 -29.50 2.54
N LEU A 313 6.34 -28.81 3.37
CA LEU A 313 5.06 -29.26 3.91
C LEU A 313 3.96 -28.29 3.49
N ALA A 314 2.85 -28.82 2.98
CA ALA A 314 1.73 -28.01 2.51
C ALA A 314 0.50 -28.22 3.41
N PRO A 315 -0.31 -27.18 3.67
CA PRO A 315 -1.45 -27.27 4.59
C PRO A 315 -2.58 -28.15 4.04
N VAL A 316 -3.33 -28.79 4.95
CA VAL A 316 -4.59 -29.51 4.68
C VAL A 316 -5.74 -28.54 4.96
N THR A 317 -6.49 -28.14 3.92
CA THR A 317 -7.61 -27.21 4.06
C THR A 317 -8.77 -27.84 4.83
N THR A 318 -9.13 -27.26 5.97
CA THR A 318 -10.37 -27.56 6.72
C THR A 318 -11.47 -26.57 6.34
N ASP A 319 -12.53 -27.03 5.69
CA ASP A 319 -13.74 -26.23 5.48
C ASP A 319 -14.49 -26.03 6.82
N GLN A 320 -14.62 -24.76 7.21
CA GLN A 320 -15.53 -24.13 8.19
C GLN A 320 -15.50 -24.54 9.68
N THR A 321 -15.12 -23.60 10.56
CA THR A 321 -15.99 -22.98 11.60
C THR A 321 -15.25 -21.87 12.37
N SER A 322 -15.98 -20.82 12.73
CA SER A 322 -15.56 -19.61 13.45
C SER A 322 -15.03 -19.86 14.87
N HIS A 323 -13.85 -19.30 15.22
CA HIS A 323 -13.54 -18.77 16.56
C HIS A 323 -12.29 -17.86 16.55
N GLN A 324 -12.47 -16.59 16.96
CA GLN A 324 -11.39 -15.69 17.39
C GLN A 324 -10.82 -16.13 18.75
N PRO A 325 -9.53 -15.85 19.02
CA PRO A 325 -9.10 -15.44 20.36
C PRO A 325 -8.42 -14.06 20.38
N THR A 326 -8.43 -13.51 21.60
CA THR A 326 -8.23 -12.14 22.05
C THR A 326 -6.78 -11.67 22.22
N ALA A 327 -6.63 -10.33 22.16
CA ALA A 327 -5.50 -9.42 22.40
C ALA A 327 -4.47 -9.76 23.51
N THR A 328 -3.19 -9.36 23.31
CA THR A 328 -2.45 -8.32 24.08
C THR A 328 -0.97 -8.18 23.65
N ASP A 329 -0.55 -6.92 23.45
CA ASP A 329 0.74 -6.24 23.74
C ASP A 329 2.04 -6.41 22.92
N ASP A 330 2.65 -5.23 22.72
CA ASP A 330 4.02 -4.80 22.39
C ASP A 330 4.66 -4.93 20.97
N ARG A 331 4.78 -3.72 20.36
CA ARG A 331 5.90 -3.09 19.61
C ARG A 331 6.30 -3.54 18.19
N PRO A 332 6.37 -2.60 17.23
CA PRO A 332 6.70 -2.87 15.83
C PRO A 332 8.21 -2.74 15.55
N SER A 333 8.73 -3.69 14.77
CA SER A 333 10.02 -3.58 14.08
C SER A 333 9.78 -3.09 12.65
N ARG A 334 10.28 -1.89 12.37
CA ARG A 334 10.51 -1.27 11.05
C ARG A 334 11.63 -2.07 10.32
N ASN A 335 11.39 -2.59 9.09
CA ASN A 335 11.57 -1.94 7.78
C ASN A 335 12.90 -2.33 7.04
N SER A 336 12.85 -2.71 5.74
CA SER A 336 13.96 -2.60 4.73
C SER A 336 13.55 -1.95 3.37
N ASP A 337 14.23 -1.03 2.69
CA ASP A 337 14.66 0.38 2.94
C ASP A 337 14.62 1.12 1.60
N LEU A 338 14.80 2.44 1.62
CA LEU A 338 15.42 3.29 0.59
C LEU A 338 15.02 4.79 0.74
N ARG A 339 15.55 5.45 1.78
CA ARG A 339 16.80 6.26 1.70
C ARG A 339 16.77 7.45 2.67
N GLN A 340 17.15 7.20 3.91
CA GLN A 340 17.90 8.07 4.80
C GLN A 340 18.40 7.30 6.06
N PHE A 341 19.68 6.92 5.98
CA PHE A 341 20.58 6.50 7.08
C PHE A 341 20.36 5.11 7.71
N THR A 342 20.89 4.09 7.05
CA THR A 342 21.15 2.76 7.65
C THR A 342 22.29 2.81 8.67
N ASP A 343 22.09 2.17 9.82
CA ASP A 343 23.16 1.84 10.76
C ASP A 343 24.12 0.79 10.12
N PRO A 344 25.44 0.90 10.33
CA PRO A 344 26.41 0.02 9.65
C PRO A 344 26.39 -1.41 10.23
N THR A 345 26.50 -2.44 9.37
CA THR A 345 26.60 -3.82 9.83
C THR A 345 27.96 -4.04 10.49
N VAL A 346 27.98 -4.66 11.68
CA VAL A 346 29.22 -4.97 12.40
C VAL A 346 29.61 -6.43 12.22
N TYR A 347 30.79 -6.67 11.67
CA TYR A 347 31.38 -8.00 11.51
C TYR A 347 32.44 -8.26 12.59
N GLN A 348 32.39 -9.42 13.23
CA GLN A 348 33.48 -9.85 14.09
C GLN A 348 34.63 -10.47 13.28
N VAL A 349 35.86 -10.12 13.63
CA VAL A 349 37.07 -10.65 12.99
C VAL A 349 38.02 -11.25 14.04
N PRO A 350 37.99 -12.58 14.26
CA PRO A 350 38.84 -13.20 15.27
C PRO A 350 40.30 -13.33 14.81
N VAL A 351 41.25 -12.73 15.54
CA VAL A 351 42.70 -12.80 15.25
C VAL A 351 43.38 -13.76 16.24
N LYS A 352 43.84 -14.93 15.75
CA LYS A 352 44.44 -15.98 16.61
C LYS A 352 45.88 -15.64 17.03
N ASN A 353 46.17 -15.69 18.34
CA ASN A 353 47.55 -15.56 18.85
C ASN A 353 48.42 -16.81 18.64
N GLY A 354 49.66 -16.56 18.21
CA GLY A 354 50.74 -17.51 18.00
C GLY A 354 51.08 -17.75 16.53
N ASP A 355 52.22 -17.22 16.06
CA ASP A 355 52.91 -17.38 14.76
C ASP A 355 52.08 -18.02 13.61
N GLY A 356 50.90 -17.45 13.34
CA GLY A 356 49.97 -17.91 12.33
C GLY A 356 49.81 -16.89 11.21
N PRO A 357 49.48 -17.32 9.97
CA PRO A 357 49.43 -16.42 8.80
C PRO A 357 48.46 -15.25 8.99
N ILE A 358 47.34 -15.47 9.67
CA ILE A 358 46.29 -14.47 9.92
C ILE A 358 46.78 -13.33 10.83
N ARG A 359 47.56 -13.63 11.88
CA ARG A 359 48.10 -12.59 12.78
C ARG A 359 49.17 -11.76 12.07
N THR A 360 50.06 -12.42 11.34
CA THR A 360 51.08 -11.71 10.55
C THR A 360 50.44 -10.85 9.45
N ASN A 361 49.36 -11.31 8.84
CA ASN A 361 48.59 -10.54 7.86
C ASN A 361 47.93 -9.32 8.51
N PHE A 362 47.24 -9.50 9.64
CA PHE A 362 46.64 -8.40 10.41
C PHE A 362 47.67 -7.34 10.81
N ASP A 363 48.79 -7.76 11.40
CA ASP A 363 49.84 -6.83 11.83
C ASP A 363 50.45 -6.09 10.62
N ARG A 364 50.68 -6.76 9.48
CA ARG A 364 51.24 -6.14 8.27
C ARG A 364 50.27 -5.21 7.54
N THR A 365 49.03 -5.62 7.33
CA THR A 365 48.12 -4.91 6.40
C THR A 365 47.10 -4.02 7.11
N VAL A 366 46.75 -4.30 8.37
CA VAL A 366 45.80 -3.49 9.15
C VAL A 366 46.54 -2.56 10.12
N ILE A 367 47.60 -3.02 10.79
CA ILE A 367 48.36 -2.20 11.75
C ILE A 367 49.46 -1.39 11.06
N GLU A 368 50.42 -2.05 10.41
CA GLU A 368 51.56 -1.40 9.74
C GLU A 368 51.16 -0.70 8.43
N GLY A 369 50.28 -1.35 7.67
CA GLY A 369 49.77 -0.91 6.37
C GLY A 369 50.72 -1.15 5.21
N VAL A 370 50.16 -1.13 4.00
CA VAL A 370 50.88 -1.43 2.76
C VAL A 370 51.12 -0.15 1.96
N PRO A 371 52.36 0.15 1.53
CA PRO A 371 52.62 1.30 0.67
C PRO A 371 51.82 1.22 -0.63
N ARG A 372 51.16 2.32 -1.02
CA ARG A 372 50.33 2.37 -2.24
C ARG A 372 51.08 1.89 -3.49
N SER A 373 52.37 2.21 -3.59
CA SER A 373 53.23 1.81 -4.70
C SER A 373 53.39 0.30 -4.89
N GLU A 374 53.14 -0.50 -3.84
CA GLU A 374 53.20 -1.97 -3.91
C GLU A 374 51.89 -2.56 -4.44
N VAL A 375 50.76 -1.88 -4.22
CA VAL A 375 49.42 -2.30 -4.66
C VAL A 375 49.09 -1.83 -6.07
N GLU A 376 49.45 -0.59 -6.44
CA GLU A 376 49.18 0.04 -7.74
C GLU A 376 49.67 -0.78 -8.95
N ALA A 377 50.68 -1.63 -8.75
CA ALA A 377 51.19 -2.50 -9.80
C ALA A 377 50.19 -3.61 -10.21
N VAL A 378 49.22 -3.92 -9.35
CA VAL A 378 48.26 -5.04 -9.51
C VAL A 378 46.81 -4.56 -9.49
N TYR A 379 46.49 -3.55 -8.69
CA TYR A 379 45.15 -2.99 -8.53
C TYR A 379 45.25 -1.48 -8.24
N ASP A 380 44.44 -0.67 -8.89
CA ASP A 380 44.38 0.78 -8.65
C ASP A 380 43.34 1.06 -7.54
N PRO A 381 43.77 1.33 -6.30
CA PRO A 381 42.86 1.45 -5.17
C PRO A 381 42.13 2.80 -5.21
N PRO A 382 40.80 2.83 -5.01
CA PRO A 382 39.97 4.04 -5.13
C PRO A 382 40.11 5.04 -3.96
N ILE A 383 41.03 4.78 -3.03
CA ILE A 383 41.27 5.56 -1.81
C ILE A 383 42.61 6.28 -1.92
N GLU A 384 42.67 7.61 -1.74
CA GLU A 384 43.88 8.42 -1.99
C GLU A 384 44.84 8.56 -0.78
N HIS A 385 45.42 7.45 -0.31
CA HIS A 385 46.46 7.47 0.75
C HIS A 385 47.78 6.80 0.35
N ASP A 386 48.89 7.34 0.86
CA ASP A 386 50.25 6.82 0.64
C ASP A 386 50.46 5.43 1.27
N THR A 387 49.77 5.13 2.36
CA THR A 387 49.81 3.83 3.04
C THR A 387 48.39 3.30 3.24
N LEU A 388 48.05 2.22 2.52
CA LEU A 388 46.73 1.62 2.49
C LEU A 388 46.57 0.59 3.61
N ARG A 389 45.40 0.55 4.24
CA ARG A 389 45.02 -0.50 5.19
C ARG A 389 44.06 -1.47 4.54
N VAL A 390 44.37 -2.76 4.61
CA VAL A 390 43.68 -3.78 3.81
C VAL A 390 43.40 -5.03 4.64
N TRP A 391 42.20 -5.57 4.49
CA TRP A 391 41.81 -6.88 5.01
C TRP A 391 41.20 -7.74 3.90
N GLY A 392 41.43 -9.05 3.96
CA GLY A 392 40.90 -9.98 2.96
C GLY A 392 40.31 -11.24 3.58
N ASN A 393 39.25 -11.77 2.95
CA ASN A 393 38.58 -12.99 3.41
C ASN A 393 38.34 -13.98 2.25
N GLN A 394 37.77 -15.14 2.58
CA GLN A 394 37.44 -16.22 1.62
C GLN A 394 35.95 -16.61 1.66
N GLU A 395 35.13 -15.82 2.34
CA GLU A 395 33.70 -16.11 2.49
C GLU A 395 32.96 -15.87 1.16
N ASP A 396 31.73 -16.38 1.05
CA ASP A 396 30.93 -16.27 -0.19
C ASP A 396 30.56 -14.81 -0.53
N GLU A 397 30.52 -13.91 0.46
CA GLU A 397 30.22 -12.48 0.29
C GLU A 397 31.17 -11.57 1.12
N PRO A 398 31.70 -10.47 0.56
CA PRO A 398 32.47 -9.47 1.31
C PRO A 398 31.57 -8.54 2.13
N ALA A 399 32.11 -7.95 3.22
CA ALA A 399 31.46 -6.79 3.82
C ALA A 399 31.46 -5.61 2.82
N THR A 400 30.44 -4.76 2.91
CA THR A 400 30.20 -3.67 1.96
C THR A 400 30.76 -2.34 2.46
N GLU A 401 30.85 -1.35 1.58
CA GLU A 401 31.28 0.00 1.94
C GLU A 401 30.33 0.60 3.00
N GLY A 402 30.89 1.10 4.09
CA GLY A 402 30.13 1.62 5.24
C GLY A 402 30.07 0.69 6.44
N ASP A 403 30.25 -0.63 6.26
CA ASP A 403 30.25 -1.63 7.34
C ASP A 403 31.46 -1.49 8.28
N CYS A 404 31.36 -2.06 9.48
CA CYS A 404 32.41 -2.04 10.49
C CYS A 404 32.98 -3.43 10.77
N LEU A 405 34.31 -3.52 10.86
CA LEU A 405 35.05 -4.71 11.27
C LEU A 405 35.56 -4.55 12.70
N LEU A 406 35.17 -5.47 13.58
CA LEU A 406 35.56 -5.48 14.99
C LEU A 406 36.54 -6.64 15.24
N PHE A 407 37.82 -6.31 15.41
CA PHE A 407 38.90 -7.28 15.55
C PHE A 407 39.10 -7.70 17.01
N ALA A 408 39.15 -9.02 17.25
CA ALA A 408 39.35 -9.59 18.58
C ALA A 408 40.74 -10.21 18.73
N ASP A 409 41.46 -9.85 19.80
CA ASP A 409 42.69 -10.53 20.20
C ASP A 409 42.38 -11.81 21.01
N ARG A 410 43.18 -12.87 20.87
CA ARG A 410 42.92 -14.20 21.45
C ARG A 410 43.85 -14.52 22.62
N GLU A 411 43.39 -14.45 23.87
CA GLU A 411 44.04 -15.11 25.01
C GLU A 411 43.16 -16.21 25.63
N GLY A 412 43.25 -17.42 25.09
CA GLY A 412 42.66 -18.62 25.69
C GLY A 412 41.18 -18.87 25.32
N ARG A 413 40.52 -19.74 26.09
CA ARG A 413 39.15 -20.24 25.83
C ARG A 413 38.03 -19.48 26.57
N ARG A 414 38.37 -18.45 27.36
CA ARG A 414 37.45 -17.66 28.20
C ARG A 414 38.02 -16.27 28.54
N GLY A 415 38.55 -15.56 27.55
CA GLY A 415 39.11 -14.22 27.76
C GLY A 415 39.61 -13.58 26.46
N GLY A 416 39.44 -12.27 26.35
CA GLY A 416 39.88 -11.43 25.24
C GLY A 416 39.08 -10.13 25.19
N GLU A 417 39.67 -9.10 24.61
CA GLU A 417 39.01 -7.82 24.33
C GLU A 417 38.91 -7.66 22.81
N TYR A 418 37.84 -7.01 22.33
CA TYR A 418 37.90 -6.41 21.00
C TYR A 418 38.81 -5.20 21.10
N THR A 419 39.87 -5.19 20.29
CA THR A 419 40.96 -4.21 20.44
C THR A 419 40.99 -3.17 19.34
N ILE A 420 40.37 -3.45 18.19
CA ILE A 420 40.35 -2.56 17.05
C ILE A 420 38.99 -2.60 16.36
N ILE A 421 38.50 -1.41 16.00
CA ILE A 421 37.36 -1.25 15.09
C ILE A 421 37.82 -0.49 13.84
N ALA A 422 37.41 -0.95 12.67
CA ALA A 422 37.75 -0.34 11.39
C ALA A 422 36.51 -0.25 10.51
N ARG A 423 36.31 0.89 9.84
CA ARG A 423 35.24 1.04 8.85
C ARG A 423 35.73 0.61 7.47
N VAL A 424 34.90 -0.10 6.72
CA VAL A 424 35.17 -0.48 5.34
C VAL A 424 34.91 0.74 4.45
N ALA A 425 35.98 1.31 3.91
CA ALA A 425 35.93 2.46 3.02
C ALA A 425 35.76 2.05 1.55
N HIS A 426 36.19 0.85 1.17
CA HIS A 426 35.92 0.27 -0.14
C HIS A 426 36.04 -1.25 -0.09
N ALA A 427 35.17 -1.99 -0.77
CA ALA A 427 35.26 -3.45 -0.90
C ALA A 427 35.25 -3.88 -2.37
N THR A 428 35.99 -4.93 -2.70
CA THR A 428 36.09 -5.44 -4.07
C THR A 428 36.31 -6.95 -4.11
N VAL A 429 35.88 -7.58 -5.20
CA VAL A 429 36.10 -9.01 -5.49
C VAL A 429 37.05 -9.13 -6.66
N LEU A 430 38.21 -9.71 -6.43
CA LEU A 430 39.26 -9.91 -7.43
C LEU A 430 39.08 -11.26 -8.13
N ASP A 431 39.28 -11.28 -9.44
CA ASP A 431 39.38 -12.53 -10.20
C ASP A 431 40.59 -13.36 -9.73
N GLN A 432 40.61 -14.66 -10.07
CA GLN A 432 41.61 -15.60 -9.53
C GLN A 432 43.06 -15.22 -9.86
N GLU A 433 43.33 -14.60 -11.02
CA GLU A 433 44.68 -14.21 -11.43
C GLU A 433 45.13 -12.95 -10.66
N ARG A 434 44.24 -11.96 -10.53
CA ARG A 434 44.48 -10.73 -9.76
C ARG A 434 44.53 -10.97 -8.26
N ALA A 435 43.70 -11.87 -7.73
CA ALA A 435 43.68 -12.21 -6.31
C ALA A 435 45.03 -12.84 -5.88
N VAL A 436 45.62 -13.72 -6.71
CA VAL A 436 46.96 -14.27 -6.48
C VAL A 436 48.01 -13.16 -6.50
N ALA A 437 48.01 -12.33 -7.54
CA ALA A 437 48.98 -11.23 -7.67
C ALA A 437 48.85 -10.20 -6.53
N PHE A 438 47.62 -9.93 -6.07
CA PHE A 438 47.34 -9.01 -4.97
C PHE A 438 47.78 -9.60 -3.63
N THR A 439 47.49 -10.89 -3.39
CA THR A 439 47.94 -11.64 -2.20
C THR A 439 49.46 -11.64 -2.07
N ASP A 440 50.19 -11.76 -3.19
CA ASP A 440 51.65 -11.64 -3.21
C ASP A 440 52.12 -10.19 -2.99
N ALA A 441 51.46 -9.21 -3.61
CA ALA A 441 51.84 -7.79 -3.52
C ALA A 441 51.69 -7.20 -2.12
N VAL A 442 50.65 -7.59 -1.37
CA VAL A 442 50.44 -7.15 0.03
C VAL A 442 51.19 -8.03 1.05
N GLY A 443 51.95 -9.03 0.59
CA GLY A 443 52.78 -9.89 1.42
C GLY A 443 52.03 -10.97 2.20
N TRP A 444 50.77 -11.27 1.85
CA TRP A 444 50.01 -12.39 2.42
C TRP A 444 50.52 -13.75 1.92
N GLY A 445 51.01 -13.82 0.68
CA GLY A 445 51.60 -15.04 0.08
C GLY A 445 52.89 -15.52 0.77
N ASP A 446 53.55 -14.66 1.55
CA ASP A 446 54.75 -15.03 2.33
C ASP A 446 54.45 -16.01 3.48
N VAL A 447 53.19 -16.04 3.94
CA VAL A 447 52.79 -16.76 5.15
C VAL A 447 51.70 -17.80 4.90
N THR A 448 51.00 -17.77 3.75
CA THR A 448 49.96 -18.75 3.41
C THR A 448 49.85 -19.01 1.90
N ASP A 449 49.54 -20.24 1.50
CA ASP A 449 49.24 -20.62 0.11
C ASP A 449 47.77 -20.28 -0.28
N VAL A 450 47.05 -19.62 0.63
CA VAL A 450 45.63 -19.32 0.54
C VAL A 450 45.43 -17.96 -0.15
N VAL A 451 44.57 -17.93 -1.17
CA VAL A 451 44.25 -16.72 -1.94
C VAL A 451 42.98 -16.07 -1.40
N PHE A 452 43.00 -14.75 -1.23
CA PHE A 452 41.89 -13.96 -0.69
C PHE A 452 41.27 -13.12 -1.82
N PRO A 453 40.18 -13.60 -2.46
CA PRO A 453 39.56 -12.89 -3.58
C PRO A 453 38.78 -11.65 -3.11
N HIS A 454 38.27 -11.65 -1.89
CA HIS A 454 37.52 -10.55 -1.31
C HIS A 454 38.45 -9.61 -0.54
N VAL A 455 38.58 -8.38 -1.01
CA VAL A 455 39.52 -7.38 -0.47
C VAL A 455 38.76 -6.15 -0.01
N MET A 456 38.97 -5.76 1.24
CA MET A 456 38.39 -4.58 1.90
C MET A 456 39.50 -3.60 2.25
N PHE A 457 39.34 -2.34 1.84
CA PHE A 457 40.19 -1.23 2.25
C PHE A 457 39.53 -0.50 3.42
N LEU A 458 40.32 -0.18 4.45
CA LEU A 458 39.82 0.21 5.77
C LEU A 458 40.22 1.64 6.13
N GLU A 459 39.25 2.51 6.47
CA GLU A 459 39.49 3.89 6.90
C GLU A 459 38.25 4.51 7.57
N PRO A 460 38.40 5.24 8.69
CA PRO A 460 39.51 5.25 9.67
C PRO A 460 39.51 4.03 10.63
N ILE A 461 40.67 3.74 11.26
CA ILE A 461 40.85 2.66 12.25
C ILE A 461 41.02 3.23 13.67
N TYR A 462 40.31 2.66 14.64
CA TYR A 462 40.30 3.08 16.05
C TYR A 462 40.66 1.94 16.99
N GLU A 463 41.26 2.28 18.13
CA GLU A 463 41.29 1.38 19.29
C GLU A 463 39.85 1.10 19.75
N ALA A 464 39.56 -0.12 20.17
CA ALA A 464 38.29 -0.49 20.77
C ALA A 464 38.49 -0.93 22.22
N GLU A 465 37.60 -0.52 23.12
CA GLU A 465 37.55 -0.99 24.51
C GLU A 465 36.23 -1.72 24.76
N LEU A 466 36.19 -3.02 24.46
CA LEU A 466 34.99 -3.83 24.69
C LEU A 466 35.37 -5.22 25.22
N ASP A 467 34.92 -5.50 26.45
CA ASP A 467 35.04 -6.83 27.03
C ASP A 467 34.14 -7.79 26.26
N ARG A 468 34.79 -8.78 25.68
CA ARG A 468 34.18 -9.63 24.68
C ARG A 468 33.18 -10.61 25.36
N GLU A 469 33.39 -11.02 26.62
CA GLU A 469 32.50 -11.93 27.36
C GLU A 469 31.19 -11.23 27.78
N SER A 470 31.31 -10.03 28.37
CA SER A 470 30.16 -9.20 28.73
C SER A 470 29.31 -8.84 27.52
N PHE A 471 29.93 -8.52 26.40
CA PHE A 471 29.22 -8.14 25.18
C PHE A 471 28.33 -9.26 24.62
N TRP A 472 28.82 -10.50 24.56
CA TRP A 472 28.01 -11.63 24.07
C TRP A 472 26.95 -12.08 25.08
N ASP A 473 27.19 -11.88 26.38
CA ASP A 473 26.16 -12.05 27.42
C ASP A 473 25.02 -11.03 27.25
N THR A 474 25.33 -9.74 26.96
CA THR A 474 24.34 -8.71 26.62
C THR A 474 23.52 -9.08 25.39
N LEU A 475 24.12 -9.77 24.41
CA LEU A 475 23.41 -10.30 23.23
C LEU A 475 22.61 -11.60 23.50
N GLY A 476 22.45 -12.00 24.76
CA GLY A 476 21.63 -13.15 25.14
C GLY A 476 22.27 -14.50 24.86
N PHE A 477 23.58 -14.55 24.58
CA PHE A 477 24.30 -15.79 24.25
C PHE A 477 24.82 -16.47 25.51
N LYS A 478 24.48 -17.75 25.74
CA LYS A 478 25.15 -18.58 26.77
C LYS A 478 26.37 -19.29 26.20
N GLY A 479 27.43 -18.54 25.94
CA GLY A 479 28.66 -19.02 25.29
C GLY A 479 29.17 -18.07 24.20
N TRP A 480 30.06 -18.56 23.34
CA TRP A 480 30.73 -17.77 22.29
C TRP A 480 30.29 -18.24 20.89
N PRO A 481 29.97 -17.33 19.94
CA PRO A 481 29.72 -17.69 18.55
C PRO A 481 30.97 -18.19 17.81
N ASN A 482 30.76 -18.79 16.64
CA ASN A 482 31.78 -19.46 15.82
C ASN A 482 33.03 -18.61 15.57
N ASP A 483 34.16 -19.31 15.42
CA ASP A 483 35.54 -18.79 15.37
C ASP A 483 35.90 -18.25 13.95
N THR A 484 34.96 -17.57 13.29
CA THR A 484 35.02 -17.16 11.86
C THR A 484 34.50 -15.73 11.63
N PHE A 485 34.83 -15.15 10.47
CA PHE A 485 34.27 -13.87 10.01
C PHE A 485 32.76 -13.98 9.91
N SER A 486 32.00 -13.14 10.63
CA SER A 486 30.53 -13.21 10.65
C SER A 486 29.91 -11.89 11.09
N ALA A 487 28.74 -11.57 10.54
CA ALA A 487 27.93 -10.45 11.00
C ALA A 487 27.39 -10.72 12.41
N ILE A 488 27.38 -9.69 13.26
CA ILE A 488 26.81 -9.74 14.60
C ILE A 488 25.32 -9.41 14.50
N ASN A 489 24.47 -10.31 15.00
CA ASN A 489 23.02 -10.08 15.10
C ASN A 489 22.69 -9.48 16.48
N PHE A 490 22.42 -8.17 16.50
CA PHE A 490 22.10 -7.41 17.72
C PHE A 490 20.67 -7.67 18.24
N ASP A 491 19.75 -8.06 17.35
CA ASP A 491 18.30 -8.27 17.60
C ASP A 491 17.94 -9.71 17.97
N ARG A 492 18.93 -10.48 18.45
CA ARG A 492 18.72 -11.88 18.81
C ARG A 492 17.67 -12.03 19.93
N ASN A 493 16.82 -13.04 19.83
CA ASN A 493 15.93 -13.46 20.93
C ASN A 493 16.71 -13.72 22.24
N GLY A 494 16.44 -12.89 23.25
CA GLY A 494 17.13 -12.90 24.56
C GLY A 494 18.25 -11.86 24.71
N SER A 495 18.55 -11.08 23.66
CA SER A 495 19.42 -9.91 23.69
C SER A 495 18.81 -8.81 24.55
N THR A 496 19.61 -8.23 25.45
CA THR A 496 19.33 -6.99 26.17
C THR A 496 20.10 -5.81 25.58
N PHE A 497 20.65 -5.95 24.36
CA PHE A 497 21.48 -4.93 23.72
C PHE A 497 20.76 -3.58 23.61
N HIS A 498 19.50 -3.59 23.17
CA HIS A 498 18.68 -2.37 23.06
C HIS A 498 18.16 -1.85 24.40
N ASP A 499 18.37 -2.59 25.49
CA ASP A 499 18.15 -2.06 26.85
C ASP A 499 19.35 -1.20 27.31
N GLU A 500 20.55 -1.42 26.74
CA GLU A 500 21.81 -0.78 27.12
C GLU A 500 22.28 0.28 26.09
N TYR A 501 22.00 0.06 24.80
CA TYR A 501 22.43 0.93 23.70
C TYR A 501 21.22 1.27 22.81
N ALA A 502 21.04 2.56 22.50
CA ALA A 502 19.90 3.03 21.69
C ALA A 502 19.98 2.64 20.20
N SER A 503 21.20 2.42 19.68
CA SER A 503 21.43 1.95 18.31
C SER A 503 22.82 1.33 18.13
N THR A 504 23.05 0.66 16.99
CA THR A 504 24.36 0.07 16.66
C THR A 504 25.42 1.16 16.48
N LYS A 505 25.03 2.30 15.91
CA LYS A 505 25.91 3.48 15.80
C LYS A 505 26.30 4.04 17.17
N THR A 506 25.36 4.18 18.10
CA THR A 506 25.67 4.61 19.48
C THR A 506 26.62 3.63 20.18
N PHE A 507 26.42 2.32 19.98
CA PHE A 507 27.33 1.30 20.49
C PHE A 507 28.74 1.44 19.90
N ILE A 508 28.87 1.61 18.58
CA ILE A 508 30.16 1.83 17.90
C ILE A 508 30.85 3.08 18.46
N ASP A 509 30.13 4.19 18.60
CA ASP A 509 30.68 5.45 19.12
C ASP A 509 31.13 5.34 20.58
N GLN A 510 30.50 4.48 21.39
CA GLN A 510 30.90 4.25 22.78
C GLN A 510 32.12 3.34 22.94
N ILE A 511 32.29 2.33 22.08
CA ILE A 511 33.44 1.41 22.17
C ILE A 511 34.68 1.96 21.45
N LYS A 512 34.50 2.95 20.58
CA LYS A 512 35.52 3.59 19.77
C LYS A 512 36.39 4.51 20.62
N GLY A 513 37.64 4.10 20.80
CA GLY A 513 38.69 4.85 21.47
C GLY A 513 39.51 5.70 20.50
N ARG A 514 40.82 5.78 20.76
CA ARG A 514 41.74 6.64 20.02
C ARG A 514 41.94 6.15 18.58
N GLN A 515 41.89 7.08 17.61
CA GLN A 515 42.27 6.78 16.22
C GLN A 515 43.77 6.44 16.12
N LEU A 516 44.10 5.34 15.44
CA LEU A 516 45.47 4.81 15.44
C LEU A 516 46.43 5.56 14.51
N TYR A 517 45.93 6.40 13.60
CA TYR A 517 46.75 7.28 12.75
C TYR A 517 46.02 8.59 12.42
N SER A 518 46.74 9.71 12.44
CA SER A 518 46.28 11.03 12.04
C SER A 518 46.76 11.33 10.62
N GLU A 519 45.84 11.71 9.72
CA GLU A 519 46.24 12.31 8.45
C GLU A 519 47.02 13.60 8.72
N ASN A 520 48.24 13.66 8.21
CA ASN A 520 48.91 14.93 7.96
C ASN A 520 48.25 15.58 6.75
N ASN A 521 47.12 16.26 6.98
CA ASN A 521 46.72 17.42 6.21
C ASN A 521 46.69 18.62 7.17
N ASP A 522 47.26 19.73 6.71
CA ASP A 522 47.61 20.90 7.50
C ASP A 522 46.50 21.40 8.45
N THR A 523 46.69 21.09 9.75
CA THR A 523 46.18 21.79 10.94
C THR A 523 44.74 22.31 10.92
N ILE A 524 43.79 21.45 11.28
CA ILE A 524 42.67 21.87 12.15
C ILE A 524 43.16 21.63 13.59
N SER A 525 43.36 22.72 14.33
CA SER A 525 43.93 22.72 15.68
C SER A 525 42.93 22.11 16.67
N GLU A 526 43.07 20.83 17.03
CA GLU A 526 42.33 20.29 18.16
C GLU A 526 42.70 21.08 19.44
N TYR A 527 41.69 21.57 20.16
CA TYR A 527 41.91 22.34 21.38
C TYR A 527 41.99 21.41 22.60
N ASP A 528 43.13 21.41 23.29
CA ASP A 528 43.32 20.64 24.52
C ASP A 528 42.39 21.06 25.70
N SER A 529 41.73 22.21 25.61
CA SER A 529 40.79 22.69 26.63
C SER A 529 39.87 23.80 26.12
N LEU A 530 38.73 23.99 26.79
CA LEU A 530 37.82 25.11 26.52
C LEU A 530 38.52 26.47 26.67
N GLU A 531 39.48 26.62 27.60
CA GLU A 531 40.26 27.85 27.76
C GLU A 531 41.14 28.10 26.53
N HIS A 532 41.78 27.06 25.98
CA HIS A 532 42.58 27.16 24.75
C HIS A 532 41.70 27.51 23.53
N ALA A 533 40.52 26.89 23.43
CA ALA A 533 39.54 27.20 22.38
C ALA A 533 39.03 28.65 22.47
N LEU A 534 38.75 29.13 23.68
CA LEU A 534 38.31 30.50 23.92
C LEU A 534 39.40 31.52 23.56
N GLU A 535 40.66 31.28 23.96
CA GLU A 535 41.78 32.17 23.64
C GLU A 535 42.02 32.26 22.13
N ASP A 536 41.96 31.13 21.42
CA ASP A 536 42.18 31.11 19.97
C ASP A 536 40.99 31.71 19.19
N VAL A 537 39.75 31.32 19.51
CA VAL A 537 38.55 31.89 18.89
C VAL A 537 38.44 33.40 19.17
N HIS A 538 38.74 33.85 20.40
CA HIS A 538 38.77 35.28 20.73
C HIS A 538 39.85 36.03 19.95
N SER A 539 41.04 35.44 19.78
CA SER A 539 42.11 36.02 18.96
C SER A 539 41.68 36.13 17.50
N LYS A 540 41.08 35.09 16.94
CA LYS A 540 40.62 35.07 15.54
C LYS A 540 39.50 36.09 15.27
N LEU A 541 38.54 36.22 16.18
CA LEU A 541 37.43 37.19 16.07
C LEU A 541 37.86 38.65 16.28
N THR A 542 39.02 38.93 16.90
CA THR A 542 39.50 40.30 17.15
C THR A 542 40.38 40.87 16.03
N HIS A 543 40.81 40.05 15.06
CA HIS A 543 41.65 40.47 13.93
C HIS A 543 40.85 40.94 12.70
N GLY A 544 39.53 40.74 12.66
CA GLY A 544 38.62 41.30 11.65
C GLY A 544 37.91 42.54 12.18
N GLU A 545 37.97 43.66 11.44
CA GLU A 545 37.17 44.85 11.77
C GLU A 545 35.67 44.48 11.68
N ASP A 546 35.00 44.39 12.84
CA ASP A 546 33.54 44.26 13.06
C ASP A 546 32.94 42.84 13.22
N GLU A 547 33.73 41.81 13.55
CA GLU A 547 33.22 40.42 13.63
C GLU A 547 32.80 39.92 15.02
N SER A 548 33.29 40.52 16.12
CA SER A 548 32.85 40.14 17.48
C SER A 548 31.40 40.54 17.81
N ALA A 549 30.79 41.40 16.98
CA ALA A 549 29.40 41.84 17.11
C ALA A 549 28.40 40.91 16.41
N TRP A 550 28.85 40.03 15.51
CA TRP A 550 27.96 39.20 14.69
C TRP A 550 27.08 38.27 15.54
N LEU A 551 27.67 37.52 16.48
CA LEU A 551 26.90 36.61 17.32
C LEU A 551 26.03 37.35 18.35
N LYS A 552 26.50 38.50 18.85
CA LYS A 552 25.74 39.39 19.75
C LYS A 552 24.50 40.00 19.08
N ASN A 553 24.54 40.23 17.77
CA ASN A 553 23.39 40.72 17.00
C ASN A 553 22.35 39.62 16.73
N HIS A 554 22.78 38.35 16.64
CA HIS A 554 21.88 37.20 16.44
C HIS A 554 21.28 36.68 17.74
N ILE A 555 22.03 36.72 18.84
CA ILE A 555 21.60 36.21 20.15
C ILE A 555 21.75 37.34 21.19
N GLY A 556 20.63 37.96 21.55
CA GLY A 556 20.62 39.10 22.46
C GLY A 556 21.13 38.77 23.87
N GLU A 557 21.78 39.73 24.53
CA GLU A 557 22.37 39.56 25.89
C GLU A 557 21.35 39.07 26.94
N ALA A 558 20.08 39.44 26.81
CA ALA A 558 19.00 38.97 27.68
C ALA A 558 18.74 37.46 27.54
N VAL A 559 18.80 36.95 26.30
CA VAL A 559 18.56 35.53 25.98
C VAL A 559 19.71 34.67 26.51
N ILE A 560 20.95 35.12 26.32
CA ILE A 560 22.13 34.39 26.83
C ILE A 560 22.12 34.32 28.36
N LYS A 561 21.64 35.37 29.03
CA LYS A 561 21.48 35.36 30.48
C LYS A 561 20.45 34.32 30.93
N ASP A 562 19.30 34.25 30.27
CA ASP A 562 18.25 33.29 30.58
C ASP A 562 18.71 31.85 30.34
N TRP A 563 19.45 31.60 29.26
CA TRP A 563 20.08 30.30 28.97
C TRP A 563 21.12 29.90 30.03
N SER A 564 21.92 30.87 30.47
CA SER A 564 22.94 30.66 31.51
C SER A 564 22.31 30.32 32.87
N ASP A 565 21.17 30.93 33.18
CA ASP A 565 20.42 30.68 34.40
C ASP A 565 19.72 29.30 34.34
N ALA A 566 19.10 28.94 33.22
CA ALA A 566 18.49 27.62 33.00
C ALA A 566 19.52 26.48 33.17
N LEU A 567 20.70 26.67 32.59
CA LEU A 567 21.75 25.67 32.72
C LEU A 567 22.36 25.61 34.12
N ARG A 568 22.13 26.57 35.04
CA ARG A 568 22.84 26.68 36.35
C ARG A 568 22.59 25.53 37.33
N GLY A 569 21.59 24.69 37.06
CA GLY A 569 21.31 23.44 37.80
C GLY A 569 21.42 22.16 36.97
N PHE A 570 21.44 22.27 35.63
CA PHE A 570 21.29 21.17 34.68
C PHE A 570 22.47 20.17 34.68
N ARG A 571 22.17 18.87 34.72
CA ARG A 571 23.11 17.78 34.42
C ARG A 571 22.52 16.90 33.32
N PRO A 572 23.37 16.19 32.55
CA PRO A 572 22.91 15.23 31.55
C PRO A 572 21.97 14.19 32.18
N ALA A 573 20.85 13.89 31.51
CA ALA A 573 19.78 12.99 31.97
C ALA A 573 19.03 13.44 33.25
N ASP A 574 19.15 14.70 33.66
CA ASP A 574 18.33 15.23 34.75
C ASP A 574 16.86 15.38 34.30
N GLU A 575 15.97 15.22 35.27
CA GLU A 575 14.58 15.63 35.16
C GLU A 575 14.51 17.16 35.37
N VAL A 576 14.12 17.91 34.34
CA VAL A 576 14.09 19.38 34.33
C VAL A 576 12.66 19.91 34.40
N ASP A 577 12.48 21.04 35.07
CA ASP A 577 11.18 21.70 35.08
C ASP A 577 10.84 22.28 33.69
N PRO A 578 9.55 22.44 33.33
CA PRO A 578 9.14 22.88 32.01
C PRO A 578 9.68 24.25 31.55
N ASP A 579 9.91 25.20 32.46
CA ASP A 579 10.49 26.51 32.12
C ASP A 579 11.98 26.37 31.77
N THR A 580 12.69 25.49 32.47
CA THR A 580 14.05 25.10 32.10
C THR A 580 14.05 24.35 30.76
N ALA A 581 13.16 23.36 30.55
CA ALA A 581 13.06 22.60 29.30
C ALA A 581 12.83 23.49 28.07
N ALA A 582 11.91 24.45 28.14
CA ALA A 582 11.64 25.39 27.05
C ALA A 582 12.88 26.24 26.69
N LYS A 583 13.70 26.61 27.68
CA LYS A 583 14.94 27.35 27.47
C LYS A 583 16.04 26.46 26.87
N LEU A 584 16.10 25.18 27.24
CA LEU A 584 17.01 24.22 26.62
C LEU A 584 16.63 23.96 25.15
N ASP A 585 15.33 23.79 24.85
CA ASP A 585 14.84 23.67 23.48
C ASP A 585 15.12 24.93 22.64
N GLN A 586 15.01 26.12 23.25
CA GLN A 586 15.39 27.37 22.58
C GLN A 586 16.88 27.43 22.20
N ILE A 587 17.78 26.93 23.06
CA ILE A 587 19.23 26.84 22.76
C ILE A 587 19.45 25.95 21.53
N ARG A 588 18.80 24.79 21.50
CA ARG A 588 18.91 23.81 20.40
C ARG A 588 18.41 24.37 19.08
N ARG A 589 17.17 24.88 19.02
CA ARG A 589 16.60 25.47 17.80
C ARG A 589 17.42 26.65 17.30
N THR A 590 18.03 27.43 18.20
CA THR A 590 18.90 28.54 17.80
C THR A 590 20.21 28.04 17.19
N TYR A 591 20.78 26.95 17.69
CA TYR A 591 21.94 26.31 17.07
C TYR A 591 21.58 25.74 15.69
N GLU A 592 20.51 24.96 15.57
CA GLU A 592 20.03 24.37 14.30
C GLU A 592 19.77 25.44 13.24
N HIS A 593 19.15 26.56 13.63
CA HIS A 593 18.89 27.67 12.71
C HIS A 593 20.18 28.36 12.22
N LEU A 594 21.23 28.40 13.04
CA LEU A 594 22.49 29.07 12.74
C LEU A 594 23.59 28.12 12.23
N GLU A 595 23.32 26.82 12.19
CA GLU A 595 24.34 25.77 11.97
C GLU A 595 25.11 25.98 10.66
N SER A 596 24.42 26.17 9.55
CA SER A 596 25.07 26.40 8.24
C SER A 596 25.94 27.67 8.22
N GLU A 597 25.54 28.72 8.94
CA GLU A 597 26.33 29.95 9.06
C GLU A 597 27.54 29.77 9.98
N LEU A 598 27.37 29.03 11.07
CA LEU A 598 28.43 28.66 12.02
C LEU A 598 29.48 27.76 11.36
N GLU A 599 29.08 26.79 10.55
CA GLU A 599 30.00 25.94 9.78
C GLU A 599 30.86 26.76 8.81
N THR A 600 30.22 27.66 8.06
CA THR A 600 30.90 28.54 7.11
C THR A 600 31.92 29.43 7.85
N LYS A 601 31.49 30.06 8.95
CA LYS A 601 32.38 30.92 9.75
C LYS A 601 33.48 30.15 10.47
N ALA A 602 33.20 28.95 10.96
CA ALA A 602 34.21 28.10 11.60
C ALA A 602 35.31 27.70 10.61
N ALA A 603 34.93 27.38 9.37
CA ALA A 603 35.89 27.11 8.30
C ALA A 603 36.71 28.36 7.92
N GLU A 604 36.07 29.53 7.79
CA GLU A 604 36.76 30.80 7.48
C GLU A 604 37.78 31.22 8.55
N LEU A 605 37.41 31.06 9.83
CA LEU A 605 38.26 31.39 10.97
C LEU A 605 39.28 30.27 11.27
N GLY A 606 39.15 29.10 10.65
CA GLY A 606 39.95 27.92 10.92
C GLY A 606 39.80 27.45 12.37
N VAL A 607 38.57 27.43 12.89
CA VAL A 607 38.26 26.99 14.26
C VAL A 607 38.53 25.49 14.39
N GLY A 608 39.17 25.13 15.49
CA GLY A 608 39.46 23.75 15.86
C GLY A 608 38.26 22.97 16.41
N THR A 609 38.40 21.65 16.52
CA THR A 609 37.49 20.82 17.31
C THR A 609 37.83 20.93 18.80
N LEU A 610 36.83 20.77 19.65
CA LEU A 610 37.00 20.69 21.12
C LEU A 610 36.32 19.39 21.56
N ASP A 611 37.08 18.41 22.06
CA ASP A 611 36.64 17.01 22.27
C ASP A 611 35.77 16.48 21.09
N ALA A 612 34.52 16.08 21.34
CA ALA A 612 33.59 15.55 20.33
C ALA A 612 32.83 16.62 19.51
N PHE A 613 33.06 17.91 19.77
CA PHE A 613 32.35 18.98 19.06
C PHE A 613 32.94 19.27 17.69
N THR A 614 32.06 19.46 16.71
CA THR A 614 32.43 19.98 15.39
C THR A 614 32.95 21.43 15.51
N PRO A 615 33.73 21.95 14.54
CA PRO A 615 34.16 23.34 14.56
C PRO A 615 33.01 24.35 14.70
N ALA A 616 31.82 24.05 14.16
CA ALA A 616 30.62 24.87 14.29
C ALA A 616 30.07 24.87 15.72
N GLN A 617 29.99 23.71 16.37
CA GLN A 617 29.59 23.58 17.78
C GLN A 617 30.61 24.24 18.72
N THR A 618 31.91 24.09 18.44
CA THR A 618 32.99 24.77 19.17
C THR A 618 32.89 26.29 19.02
N LEU A 619 32.63 26.80 17.81
CA LEU A 619 32.42 28.23 17.56
C LEU A 619 31.17 28.76 18.29
N PHE A 620 30.08 28.01 18.31
CA PHE A 620 28.85 28.38 19.02
C PHE A 620 29.06 28.45 20.54
N LEU A 621 29.72 27.43 21.12
CA LEU A 621 30.07 27.36 22.53
C LEU A 621 31.01 28.52 22.95
N CYS A 622 32.10 28.72 22.20
CA CYS A 622 33.03 29.81 22.44
C CYS A 622 32.36 31.18 22.29
N GLY A 623 31.50 31.31 21.29
CA GLY A 623 30.73 32.52 21.04
C GLY A 623 29.86 32.94 22.23
N ILE A 624 29.04 32.03 22.76
CA ILE A 624 28.20 32.29 23.93
C ILE A 624 29.06 32.64 25.16
N ARG A 625 30.17 31.92 25.35
CA ARG A 625 31.13 32.16 26.44
C ARG A 625 31.79 33.53 26.38
N LEU A 626 32.14 34.01 25.19
CA LEU A 626 32.71 35.34 25.02
C LEU A 626 31.69 36.44 25.36
N VAL A 627 30.40 36.22 25.05
CA VAL A 627 29.34 37.16 25.45
C VAL A 627 29.10 37.14 26.96
N GLN A 628 29.21 35.96 27.59
CA GLN A 628 29.17 35.83 29.05
C GLN A 628 30.31 36.59 29.73
N ASP A 629 31.55 36.44 29.25
CA ASP A 629 32.73 37.12 29.79
C ASP A 629 32.67 38.64 29.59
N ASP A 630 32.28 39.12 28.41
CA ASP A 630 32.14 40.56 28.12
C ASP A 630 31.07 41.25 28.99
N SER A 631 30.06 40.49 29.43
CA SER A 631 28.94 40.98 30.23
C SER A 631 29.09 40.69 31.74
N ASP A 632 30.28 40.23 32.17
CA ASP A 632 30.59 39.85 33.56
C ASP A 632 29.61 38.79 34.13
N MET A 633 29.10 37.91 33.26
CA MET A 633 28.12 36.87 33.58
C MET A 633 28.83 35.54 33.84
N SER A 634 28.60 34.93 35.02
CA SER A 634 29.03 33.55 35.26
C SER A 634 27.95 32.56 34.84
N GLY A 635 28.25 31.75 33.81
CA GLY A 635 27.34 30.74 33.26
C GLY A 635 27.98 29.36 33.20
N PRO A 636 27.21 28.27 33.31
CA PRO A 636 27.73 26.91 33.26
C PRO A 636 27.73 26.33 31.84
N PHE A 637 27.65 27.17 30.81
CA PHE A 637 27.52 26.77 29.41
C PHE A 637 28.80 26.04 28.95
N ASN A 638 28.89 24.73 29.12
CA ASN A 638 30.07 23.93 28.84
C ASN A 638 29.70 22.81 27.89
N GLN A 639 30.71 22.17 27.32
CA GLN A 639 30.53 21.16 26.29
C GLN A 639 29.58 20.02 26.71
N PRO A 640 29.72 19.37 27.89
CA PRO A 640 28.81 18.30 28.27
C PRO A 640 27.34 18.74 28.35
N ARG A 641 27.08 19.97 28.81
CA ARG A 641 25.72 20.50 28.94
C ARG A 641 25.14 20.91 27.60
N LEU A 642 25.91 21.55 26.74
CA LEU A 642 25.45 21.87 25.39
C LEU A 642 25.19 20.58 24.60
N ASN A 643 26.05 19.56 24.71
CA ASN A 643 25.83 18.27 24.07
C ASN A 643 24.51 17.63 24.52
N SER A 644 24.27 17.61 25.83
CA SER A 644 23.03 17.06 26.39
C SER A 644 21.77 17.83 25.97
N VAL A 645 21.91 19.11 25.61
CA VAL A 645 20.80 19.93 25.10
C VAL A 645 20.56 19.66 23.62
N LEU A 646 21.63 19.54 22.81
CA LEU A 646 21.53 19.24 21.39
C LEU A 646 21.03 17.81 21.13
N GLU A 647 21.37 16.86 22.00
CA GLU A 647 20.97 15.45 21.93
C GLU A 647 19.65 15.14 22.68
N GLU A 648 18.94 16.16 23.18
CA GLU A 648 17.69 16.01 23.94
C GLU A 648 17.78 15.04 25.15
N ALA A 649 18.96 14.94 25.78
CA ALA A 649 19.21 14.00 26.87
C ALA A 649 18.70 14.50 28.24
N TYR A 650 17.39 14.82 28.35
CA TYR A 650 16.72 15.23 29.60
C TYR A 650 15.23 14.84 29.61
N THR A 651 14.62 14.72 30.79
CA THR A 651 13.21 14.31 30.95
C THR A 651 12.42 15.39 31.69
N THR A 652 11.09 15.46 31.50
CA THR A 652 10.22 16.41 32.21
C THR A 652 9.22 15.64 33.10
N PRO A 653 8.97 16.08 34.36
CA PRO A 653 7.97 15.44 35.21
C PRO A 653 6.57 15.58 34.62
N ASP A 654 5.82 14.48 34.64
CA ASP A 654 4.43 14.35 34.19
C ASP A 654 3.54 15.59 34.43
N GLU A 655 2.73 15.84 33.39
CA GLU A 655 1.86 16.98 33.14
C GLU A 655 0.99 17.48 34.31
N ARG A 656 0.88 18.83 34.40
CA ARG A 656 -0.35 19.67 34.51
C ARG A 656 -0.02 21.07 35.10
N PRO A 657 -0.85 22.11 34.88
CA PRO A 657 -1.37 22.71 33.64
C PRO A 657 -1.11 24.26 33.58
N ASP A 658 -1.44 24.86 32.43
CA ASP A 658 -1.65 26.31 32.15
C ASP A 658 -0.45 27.21 31.77
N GLN A 659 -0.08 27.20 30.48
CA GLN A 659 -0.48 28.26 29.53
C GLN A 659 -0.61 27.67 28.11
N PRO A 660 -1.64 28.05 27.33
CA PRO A 660 -2.11 27.28 26.18
C PRO A 660 -1.40 27.70 24.88
N SER A 661 -0.90 26.72 24.12
CA SER A 661 -0.74 26.82 22.66
C SER A 661 -0.34 25.46 22.07
N ASN A 662 -1.29 24.55 22.04
CA ASN A 662 -1.49 23.59 20.95
C ASN A 662 -2.59 22.65 21.41
N VAL A 663 -3.82 23.14 21.34
CA VAL A 663 -4.88 22.19 21.06
C VAL A 663 -4.63 21.69 19.63
N ASP A 664 -4.38 20.40 19.52
CA ASP A 664 -4.40 19.66 18.26
C ASP A 664 -5.86 19.53 17.78
N HIS A 665 -6.42 20.62 17.25
CA HIS A 665 -7.77 20.63 16.69
C HIS A 665 -7.71 21.10 15.23
N PRO A 666 -8.35 20.37 14.28
CA PRO A 666 -8.24 20.67 12.85
C PRO A 666 -8.58 22.11 12.46
N LEU A 667 -9.59 22.73 13.08
CA LEU A 667 -9.91 24.15 12.86
C LEU A 667 -8.80 25.12 13.28
N ALA A 668 -8.11 24.86 14.39
CA ALA A 668 -7.01 25.72 14.84
C ALA A 668 -5.82 25.59 13.89
N THR A 669 -5.48 24.36 13.49
CA THR A 669 -4.45 24.06 12.48
C THR A 669 -4.79 24.71 11.14
N HIS A 670 -6.04 24.63 10.68
CA HIS A 670 -6.51 25.27 9.44
C HIS A 670 -6.33 26.79 9.48
N ILE A 671 -6.71 27.43 10.59
CA ILE A 671 -6.52 28.88 10.77
C ILE A 671 -5.04 29.27 10.70
N GLN A 672 -4.18 28.51 11.37
CA GLN A 672 -2.74 28.80 11.44
C GLN A 672 -2.01 28.56 10.11
N THR A 673 -2.49 27.62 9.29
CA THR A 673 -1.84 27.22 8.03
C THR A 673 -2.34 27.99 6.81
N THR A 674 -3.62 28.34 6.78
CA THR A 674 -4.25 28.97 5.59
C THR A 674 -4.55 30.46 5.77
N GLU A 675 -4.46 31.00 6.99
CA GLU A 675 -4.82 32.38 7.33
C GLU A 675 -6.18 32.84 6.73
N PRO A 676 -7.28 32.11 6.99
CA PRO A 676 -8.57 32.31 6.32
C PRO A 676 -9.33 33.53 6.87
N GLY A 677 -10.39 33.96 6.18
CA GLY A 677 -11.36 34.89 6.76
C GLY A 677 -12.05 34.24 7.97
N ILE A 678 -12.13 34.96 9.10
CA ILE A 678 -12.81 34.45 10.31
C ILE A 678 -14.02 35.29 10.67
N TYR A 679 -15.15 34.61 10.77
CA TYR A 679 -16.46 35.18 11.03
C TYR A 679 -17.14 34.51 12.22
N LYS A 680 -18.22 35.13 12.68
CA LYS A 680 -19.19 34.51 13.59
C LYS A 680 -20.60 34.73 13.10
N PHE A 681 -21.42 33.71 13.29
CA PHE A 681 -22.81 33.72 12.92
C PHE A 681 -23.68 33.52 14.17
N THR A 682 -24.67 34.40 14.38
CA THR A 682 -25.55 34.37 15.56
C THR A 682 -26.98 34.06 15.15
N ALA A 683 -27.56 32.99 15.68
CA ALA A 683 -28.93 32.59 15.38
C ALA A 683 -29.68 31.99 16.59
N PRO A 684 -31.02 31.88 16.56
CA PRO A 684 -31.79 31.04 17.49
C PRO A 684 -31.33 29.57 17.52
N PRO A 685 -31.60 28.83 18.61
CA PRO A 685 -31.23 27.42 18.73
C PRO A 685 -31.96 26.52 17.71
N ASP A 686 -33.20 26.83 17.35
CA ASP A 686 -34.00 26.11 16.34
C ASP A 686 -33.54 26.39 14.90
N TYR A 687 -32.90 27.52 14.64
CA TYR A 687 -32.20 27.75 13.37
C TYR A 687 -31.03 26.77 13.21
N TRP A 688 -30.30 26.52 14.30
CA TRP A 688 -29.11 25.69 14.27
C TRP A 688 -29.45 24.21 14.06
N LEU A 689 -30.62 23.72 14.49
CA LEU A 689 -31.06 22.35 14.15
C LEU A 689 -31.18 22.14 12.64
N THR A 690 -31.73 23.12 11.91
CA THR A 690 -31.75 23.09 10.44
C THR A 690 -30.34 23.26 9.86
N ALA A 691 -29.51 24.12 10.44
CA ALA A 691 -28.13 24.30 9.98
C ALA A 691 -27.30 23.00 10.07
N VAL A 692 -27.53 22.19 11.12
CA VAL A 692 -26.95 20.84 11.27
C VAL A 692 -27.50 19.88 10.22
N GLU A 693 -28.83 19.91 9.99
CA GLU A 693 -29.49 19.01 9.03
C GLU A 693 -28.99 19.17 7.58
N PHE A 694 -28.60 20.38 7.19
CA PHE A 694 -28.14 20.73 5.85
C PHE A 694 -26.66 21.15 5.78
N ALA A 695 -25.92 21.02 6.90
CA ALA A 695 -24.55 21.50 7.07
C ALA A 695 -24.33 22.88 6.42
N SER A 696 -25.17 23.86 6.75
CA SER A 696 -25.27 25.10 5.99
C SER A 696 -25.71 26.30 6.84
N ILE A 697 -25.23 27.49 6.49
CA ILE A 697 -25.72 28.76 7.01
C ILE A 697 -26.41 29.57 5.91
N SER A 698 -27.43 30.34 6.26
CA SER A 698 -28.27 31.02 5.29
C SER A 698 -28.33 32.53 5.48
N PHE A 699 -28.64 33.21 4.38
CA PHE A 699 -28.61 34.65 4.26
C PHE A 699 -29.90 35.15 3.61
N GLU A 700 -30.47 36.21 4.18
CA GLU A 700 -31.54 36.98 3.56
C GLU A 700 -30.99 37.74 2.35
N THR A 701 -31.81 38.02 1.34
CA THR A 701 -31.40 38.76 0.13
C THR A 701 -30.76 40.12 0.45
N SER A 702 -31.13 40.76 1.56
CA SER A 702 -30.52 42.02 2.02
C SER A 702 -29.07 41.89 2.47
N SER A 703 -28.58 40.68 2.69
CA SER A 703 -27.23 40.37 3.18
C SER A 703 -26.31 39.82 2.07
N ARG A 704 -26.65 40.03 0.79
CA ARG A 704 -25.84 39.55 -0.35
C ARG A 704 -24.38 39.98 -0.27
N ASP A 705 -24.11 41.23 0.10
CA ASP A 705 -22.74 41.73 0.30
C ASP A 705 -21.92 40.92 1.34
N GLN A 706 -22.58 40.24 2.29
CA GLN A 706 -21.90 39.39 3.29
C GLN A 706 -21.67 37.99 2.74
N TRP A 707 -22.61 37.47 1.96
CA TRP A 707 -22.53 36.18 1.30
C TRP A 707 -21.48 36.19 0.19
N ASP A 708 -21.45 37.22 -0.67
CA ASP A 708 -20.45 37.41 -1.73
C ASP A 708 -19.00 37.58 -1.19
N ARG A 709 -18.84 37.80 0.12
CA ARG A 709 -17.52 37.95 0.77
C ARG A 709 -16.98 36.65 1.35
N LEU A 710 -17.81 35.61 1.40
CA LEU A 710 -17.37 34.31 1.88
C LEU A 710 -16.53 33.66 0.80
N GLU A 711 -15.37 33.16 1.20
CA GLU A 711 -14.49 32.37 0.35
C GLU A 711 -14.47 30.93 0.89
N ASN A 712 -14.26 29.97 -0.02
CA ASN A 712 -14.07 28.57 0.37
C ASN A 712 -12.83 28.48 1.30
N GLY A 713 -12.97 27.79 2.43
CA GLY A 713 -11.95 27.71 3.48
C GLY A 713 -12.10 28.75 4.60
N ASP A 714 -13.01 29.72 4.49
CA ASP A 714 -13.29 30.67 5.57
C ASP A 714 -13.81 29.96 6.83
N VAL A 715 -13.47 30.46 8.03
CA VAL A 715 -13.92 29.86 9.30
C VAL A 715 -15.05 30.66 9.92
N VAL A 716 -16.09 29.97 10.38
CA VAL A 716 -17.24 30.58 11.04
C VAL A 716 -17.50 29.97 12.43
N LEU A 717 -17.58 30.81 13.47
CA LEU A 717 -18.04 30.40 14.80
C LEU A 717 -19.56 30.50 14.94
N PHE A 718 -20.17 29.47 15.50
CA PHE A 718 -21.62 29.37 15.69
C PHE A 718 -22.02 29.84 17.09
N HIS A 719 -22.83 30.90 17.16
CA HIS A 719 -23.35 31.43 18.41
C HIS A 719 -24.87 31.30 18.50
N SER A 720 -25.33 30.60 19.53
CA SER A 720 -26.75 30.38 19.80
C SER A 720 -27.28 31.40 20.82
N ARG A 721 -28.44 31.99 20.49
CA ARG A 721 -29.19 32.87 21.41
C ARG A 721 -30.04 32.03 22.37
N ALA A 722 -30.45 32.61 23.49
CA ALA A 722 -31.30 31.89 24.44
C ALA A 722 -32.72 31.57 23.91
N LYS A 723 -33.27 32.43 23.04
CA LYS A 723 -34.68 32.33 22.61
C LYS A 723 -34.82 31.63 21.26
N PRO A 724 -35.57 30.52 21.18
CA PRO A 724 -36.02 29.95 19.91
C PRO A 724 -36.83 30.96 19.07
N ALA A 725 -36.84 30.79 17.75
CA ALA A 725 -37.74 31.52 16.85
C ALA A 725 -39.18 31.02 17.01
N ASN A 726 -39.36 29.71 17.14
CA ASN A 726 -40.63 29.11 17.50
C ASN A 726 -40.90 29.29 19.01
N THR A 727 -41.87 30.16 19.32
CA THR A 727 -42.22 30.53 20.71
C THR A 727 -42.89 29.43 21.52
N ASP A 728 -43.19 28.28 20.92
CA ASP A 728 -43.73 27.12 21.62
C ASP A 728 -42.67 26.36 22.43
N HIS A 729 -41.39 26.65 22.19
CA HIS A 729 -40.24 26.04 22.88
C HIS A 729 -39.71 26.92 24.02
N SER A 730 -39.04 26.28 24.98
CA SER A 730 -38.48 26.99 26.13
C SER A 730 -37.13 27.65 25.82
N ASP A 731 -36.75 28.64 26.62
CA ASP A 731 -35.46 29.32 26.51
C ASP A 731 -34.31 28.31 26.77
N GLN A 732 -33.31 28.30 25.89
CA GLN A 732 -32.12 27.46 25.96
C GLN A 732 -30.91 28.25 26.51
N PRO A 733 -29.83 27.56 26.94
CA PRO A 733 -28.54 28.19 27.15
C PRO A 733 -28.07 29.00 25.94
N SER A 734 -27.41 30.14 26.19
CA SER A 734 -26.85 31.01 25.14
C SER A 734 -25.33 31.02 25.23
N GLY A 735 -24.69 30.74 24.11
CA GLY A 735 -23.25 30.54 24.05
C GLY A 735 -22.77 30.18 22.65
N VAL A 736 -21.46 30.03 22.51
CA VAL A 736 -20.84 29.49 21.30
C VAL A 736 -21.05 27.97 21.32
N ILE A 737 -21.66 27.42 20.27
CA ILE A 737 -22.06 26.01 20.20
C ILE A 737 -21.16 25.19 19.27
N GLY A 738 -20.19 25.83 18.60
CA GLY A 738 -19.35 25.17 17.62
C GLY A 738 -18.70 26.13 16.62
N ALA A 739 -18.10 25.55 15.59
CA ALA A 739 -17.50 26.26 14.47
C ALA A 739 -17.43 25.36 13.21
N GLY A 740 -17.21 25.96 12.05
CA GLY A 740 -17.06 25.21 10.81
C GLY A 740 -16.25 25.94 9.75
N ILE A 741 -15.91 25.22 8.69
CA ILE A 741 -15.21 25.72 7.49
C ILE A 741 -16.25 25.89 6.38
N ILE A 742 -16.29 27.06 5.78
CA ILE A 742 -17.18 27.42 4.68
C ILE A 742 -16.73 26.68 3.41
N GLY A 743 -17.67 25.99 2.78
CA GLY A 743 -17.51 25.40 1.45
C GLY A 743 -18.06 26.31 0.36
N GLU A 744 -18.83 25.73 -0.56
CA GLU A 744 -19.45 26.47 -1.66
C GLU A 744 -20.66 27.30 -1.24
N THR A 745 -20.94 28.32 -2.04
CA THR A 745 -22.08 29.22 -1.87
C THR A 745 -23.05 29.04 -3.05
N PHE A 746 -24.33 28.85 -2.76
CA PHE A 746 -25.36 28.63 -3.77
C PHE A 746 -26.70 29.24 -3.38
N GLU A 747 -27.64 29.28 -4.32
CA GLU A 747 -29.02 29.70 -4.08
C GLU A 747 -29.95 28.50 -4.04
N LYS A 748 -30.83 28.45 -3.04
CA LYS A 748 -31.86 27.41 -2.90
C LYS A 748 -33.25 27.92 -3.27
N SER A 749 -34.08 27.04 -3.83
CA SER A 749 -35.49 27.32 -4.15
C SER A 749 -36.45 26.93 -3.03
N ASP A 750 -36.14 25.86 -2.28
CA ASP A 750 -37.05 25.28 -1.30
C ASP A 750 -36.89 25.88 0.10
N PRO A 751 -37.97 25.98 0.91
CA PRO A 751 -37.89 26.40 2.30
C PRO A 751 -37.24 25.30 3.14
N TRP A 752 -36.18 25.63 3.88
CA TRP A 752 -35.47 24.69 4.77
C TRP A 752 -35.64 25.07 6.23
N TRP A 753 -35.59 26.36 6.55
CA TRP A 753 -35.70 26.84 7.93
C TRP A 753 -37.15 26.95 8.38
N TRP A 754 -37.41 26.71 9.67
CA TRP A 754 -38.73 26.85 10.27
C TRP A 754 -39.42 28.19 9.93
N ASP A 755 -38.68 29.30 10.00
CA ASP A 755 -39.19 30.65 9.69
C ASP A 755 -39.67 30.78 8.23
N GLU A 756 -39.06 30.05 7.28
CA GLU A 756 -39.48 30.06 5.87
C GLU A 756 -40.84 29.37 5.69
N HIS A 757 -41.07 28.28 6.41
CA HIS A 757 -42.36 27.58 6.41
C HIS A 757 -43.49 28.38 7.08
N GLN A 758 -43.15 29.31 7.97
CA GLN A 758 -44.12 30.23 8.58
C GLN A 758 -44.36 31.50 7.74
N GLU A 759 -43.74 31.60 6.55
CA GLU A 759 -43.74 32.78 5.68
C GLU A 759 -43.24 34.07 6.38
N THR A 760 -42.46 33.95 7.46
CA THR A 760 -41.99 35.10 8.24
C THR A 760 -40.70 35.70 7.66
N LYS A 761 -39.85 34.85 7.07
CA LYS A 761 -38.57 35.20 6.46
C LYS A 761 -38.28 34.32 5.25
N THR A 762 -37.32 34.72 4.43
CA THR A 762 -36.81 33.95 3.29
C THR A 762 -35.30 33.97 3.29
N PHE A 763 -34.67 32.80 3.18
CA PHE A 763 -33.22 32.65 3.14
C PHE A 763 -32.79 31.94 1.85
N PRO A 764 -32.84 32.64 0.70
CA PRO A 764 -32.54 32.02 -0.59
C PRO A 764 -31.05 31.76 -0.81
N MET A 765 -30.15 32.49 -0.13
CA MET A 765 -28.70 32.35 -0.32
C MET A 765 -28.13 31.53 0.83
N VAL A 766 -27.29 30.55 0.51
CA VAL A 766 -26.75 29.58 1.47
C VAL A 766 -25.24 29.45 1.27
N ALA A 767 -24.51 29.27 2.36
CA ALA A 767 -23.12 28.82 2.35
C ALA A 767 -23.07 27.45 3.03
N SER A 768 -22.59 26.46 2.29
CA SER A 768 -22.36 25.11 2.81
C SER A 768 -21.16 25.11 3.77
N LEU A 769 -21.08 24.07 4.60
CA LEU A 769 -19.97 23.83 5.52
C LEU A 769 -19.26 22.56 5.08
N GLU A 770 -18.01 22.71 4.63
CA GLU A 770 -17.15 21.58 4.28
C GLU A 770 -16.81 20.74 5.53
N ARG A 771 -16.66 21.41 6.67
CA ARG A 771 -16.47 20.77 7.97
C ARG A 771 -17.25 21.51 9.04
N MET A 772 -17.86 20.77 9.97
CA MET A 772 -18.70 21.32 11.02
C MET A 772 -18.38 20.64 12.35
N PHE A 773 -18.17 21.42 13.41
CA PHE A 773 -17.84 20.95 14.75
C PHE A 773 -18.78 21.57 15.77
N LEU A 774 -19.33 20.77 16.67
CA LEU A 774 -20.32 21.19 17.66
C LEU A 774 -19.96 20.69 19.05
N THR A 775 -20.34 21.44 20.09
CA THR A 775 -20.06 21.07 21.49
C THR A 775 -21.15 20.24 22.16
N GLY A 776 -22.39 20.29 21.66
CA GLY A 776 -23.52 19.56 22.25
C GLY A 776 -23.56 18.06 21.89
N ALA A 777 -24.53 17.34 22.45
CA ALA A 777 -24.78 15.93 22.14
C ALA A 777 -25.41 15.77 20.75
N VAL A 778 -24.58 15.76 19.71
CA VAL A 778 -25.01 15.76 18.30
C VAL A 778 -25.73 14.45 17.93
N GLU A 779 -25.35 13.34 18.55
CA GLU A 779 -25.95 12.02 18.35
C GLU A 779 -27.45 11.96 18.69
N ASP A 780 -27.95 12.90 19.51
CA ASP A 780 -29.38 13.01 19.84
C ASP A 780 -30.18 13.83 18.80
N ILE A 781 -29.52 14.39 17.79
CA ILE A 781 -30.14 15.22 16.74
C ILE A 781 -30.58 14.34 15.55
N ASP A 782 -31.89 14.15 15.42
CA ASP A 782 -32.50 13.44 14.28
C ASP A 782 -32.45 14.30 13.01
N THR A 783 -31.63 13.96 12.02
CA THR A 783 -31.59 14.65 10.72
C THR A 783 -32.36 13.90 9.61
N THR A 784 -33.11 12.84 9.96
CA THR A 784 -33.91 12.03 9.01
C THR A 784 -35.20 12.73 8.58
N ARG A 785 -35.69 13.67 9.39
CA ARG A 785 -36.95 14.39 9.20
C ARG A 785 -36.72 15.89 9.27
N ASN A 786 -37.42 16.64 8.42
CA ASN A 786 -37.38 18.09 8.47
C ASN A 786 -37.88 18.60 9.82
N ILE A 787 -37.40 19.76 10.26
CA ILE A 787 -37.84 20.39 11.51
C ILE A 787 -39.38 20.53 11.62
N THR A 788 -40.08 20.70 10.50
CA THR A 788 -41.55 20.82 10.44
C THR A 788 -42.31 19.51 10.63
N GLU A 789 -41.64 18.37 10.47
CA GLU A 789 -42.20 17.02 10.61
C GLU A 789 -42.01 16.46 12.03
N LYS A 790 -41.22 17.15 12.87
CA LYS A 790 -40.90 16.73 14.23
C LYS A 790 -41.99 17.20 15.21
N GLU A 791 -42.32 16.33 16.16
CA GLU A 791 -43.20 16.70 17.27
C GLU A 791 -42.51 17.73 18.19
N PRO A 792 -43.24 18.70 18.77
CA PRO A 792 -42.63 19.76 19.59
C PRO A 792 -41.76 19.24 20.75
N ALA A 793 -42.14 18.11 21.37
CA ALA A 793 -41.35 17.50 22.44
C ALA A 793 -39.99 16.96 21.96
N VAL A 794 -39.91 16.50 20.70
CA VAL A 794 -38.66 16.03 20.07
C VAL A 794 -37.76 17.21 19.77
N ILE A 795 -38.32 18.29 19.21
CA ILE A 795 -37.58 19.53 18.96
C ILE A 795 -37.01 20.06 20.28
N GLU A 796 -37.81 20.15 21.35
CA GLU A 796 -37.34 20.63 22.65
C GLU A 796 -36.14 19.82 23.18
N HIS A 797 -36.20 18.50 23.06
CA HIS A 797 -35.10 17.63 23.47
C HIS A 797 -33.83 17.88 22.66
N GLN A 798 -33.94 18.02 21.33
CA GLN A 798 -32.82 18.30 20.44
C GLN A 798 -32.22 19.70 20.66
N LEU A 799 -33.05 20.70 20.97
CA LEU A 799 -32.57 22.04 21.33
C LEU A 799 -31.72 21.99 22.60
N SER A 800 -32.14 21.20 23.60
CA SER A 800 -31.36 20.99 24.82
C SER A 800 -30.08 20.21 24.56
N ALA A 801 -30.11 19.18 23.71
CA ALA A 801 -28.93 18.42 23.33
C ALA A 801 -27.88 19.29 22.61
N LEU A 802 -28.31 20.09 21.62
CA LEU A 802 -27.47 21.00 20.85
C LEU A 802 -26.77 22.06 21.73
N THR A 803 -27.40 22.47 22.84
CA THR A 803 -26.93 23.59 23.67
C THR A 803 -26.36 23.19 25.03
N ALA A 804 -26.32 21.88 25.35
CA ALA A 804 -25.95 21.37 26.67
C ALA A 804 -24.58 21.86 27.15
N ASP A 805 -23.59 21.85 26.27
CA ASP A 805 -22.18 22.17 26.56
C ASP A 805 -21.68 23.38 25.75
N CYS A 806 -22.56 24.34 25.49
CA CYS A 806 -22.15 25.58 24.81
C CYS A 806 -21.19 26.40 25.69
N LEU A 807 -20.18 27.03 25.08
CA LEU A 807 -19.31 27.97 25.77
C LEU A 807 -20.11 29.24 26.12
N PRO A 808 -20.37 29.51 27.41
CA PRO A 808 -21.24 30.62 27.79
C PRO A 808 -20.67 31.95 27.33
N ILE A 809 -21.56 32.88 26.95
CA ILE A 809 -21.13 34.17 26.40
C ILE A 809 -20.25 35.00 27.36
N GLU A 810 -20.45 34.85 28.68
CA GLU A 810 -19.61 35.51 29.68
C GLU A 810 -18.16 34.98 29.64
N SER A 811 -17.99 33.66 29.50
CA SER A 811 -16.69 33.00 29.36
C SER A 811 -16.03 33.35 28.03
N ALA A 812 -16.77 33.30 26.92
CA ALA A 812 -16.28 33.70 25.60
C ALA A 812 -15.78 35.16 25.59
N ASN A 813 -16.49 36.07 26.26
CA ASN A 813 -16.04 37.45 26.41
C ASN A 813 -14.74 37.57 27.22
N GLN A 814 -14.58 36.81 28.30
CA GLN A 814 -13.36 36.81 29.10
C GLN A 814 -12.16 36.32 28.29
N LEU A 815 -12.32 35.22 27.55
CA LEU A 815 -11.29 34.66 26.68
C LEU A 815 -10.87 35.65 25.59
N CYS A 816 -11.84 36.24 24.87
CA CYS A 816 -11.54 37.23 23.83
C CYS A 816 -10.82 38.48 24.39
N MET A 817 -11.24 38.95 25.58
CA MET A 817 -10.60 40.08 26.26
C MET A 817 -9.17 39.76 26.69
N ASN A 818 -8.90 38.54 27.14
CA ASN A 818 -7.55 38.12 27.51
C ASN A 818 -6.63 37.99 26.30
N ALA A 819 -7.16 37.49 25.16
CA ALA A 819 -6.38 37.29 23.94
C ALA A 819 -6.02 38.61 23.23
N SER A 820 -6.99 39.53 23.07
CA SER A 820 -6.84 40.71 22.20
C SER A 820 -7.28 42.04 22.82
N GLY A 821 -7.81 42.03 24.06
CA GLY A 821 -8.43 43.20 24.67
C GLY A 821 -9.80 43.59 24.10
N THR A 822 -10.36 42.82 23.17
CA THR A 822 -11.67 43.06 22.54
C THR A 822 -12.68 41.97 22.92
N ALA A 823 -13.93 42.34 23.20
CA ALA A 823 -15.00 41.41 23.56
C ALA A 823 -15.38 40.47 22.39
N PHE A 824 -16.14 39.42 22.71
CA PHE A 824 -16.81 38.62 21.68
C PHE A 824 -17.83 39.49 20.93
N PRO A 825 -17.85 39.47 19.59
CA PRO A 825 -18.68 40.39 18.79
C PRO A 825 -20.17 40.00 18.78
N VAL A 826 -20.90 40.22 19.87
CA VAL A 826 -22.34 39.85 20.02
C VAL A 826 -23.34 40.73 19.26
N GLN A 827 -22.94 41.90 18.77
CA GLN A 827 -23.90 42.94 18.34
C GLN A 827 -24.51 42.73 16.94
N SER A 828 -23.94 41.87 16.09
CA SER A 828 -24.43 41.61 14.73
C SER A 828 -24.74 40.13 14.49
N MET A 829 -25.66 39.84 13.57
CA MET A 829 -25.96 38.46 13.15
C MET A 829 -24.75 37.80 12.49
N PHE A 830 -24.09 38.53 11.59
CA PHE A 830 -22.82 38.17 10.95
C PHE A 830 -21.75 39.19 11.37
N GLY A 831 -20.56 38.73 11.77
CA GLY A 831 -19.48 39.63 12.17
C GLY A 831 -18.12 39.01 11.92
N ALA A 832 -17.16 39.80 11.45
CA ALA A 832 -15.77 39.36 11.26
C ALA A 832 -14.96 39.61 12.54
N PHE A 833 -14.01 38.73 12.84
CA PHE A 833 -13.01 38.97 13.87
C PHE A 833 -11.96 39.93 13.33
N ARG A 834 -11.97 41.16 13.84
CA ARG A 834 -11.09 42.24 13.41
C ARG A 834 -10.42 42.91 14.60
N THR A 835 -9.13 43.20 14.48
CA THR A 835 -8.39 44.00 15.46
C THR A 835 -8.80 45.48 15.35
N ASP A 836 -8.41 46.31 16.31
CA ASP A 836 -8.69 47.76 16.30
C ASP A 836 -8.17 48.46 15.03
N ASP A 837 -7.12 47.91 14.40
CA ASP A 837 -6.52 48.41 13.16
C ASP A 837 -7.21 47.88 11.89
N GLY A 838 -8.27 47.06 12.02
CA GLY A 838 -9.06 46.51 10.91
C GLY A 838 -8.48 45.26 10.23
N LYS A 839 -7.36 44.72 10.74
CA LYS A 839 -6.80 43.43 10.28
C LYS A 839 -7.63 42.26 10.82
N ILE A 840 -7.49 41.10 10.19
CA ILE A 840 -8.10 39.85 10.71
C ILE A 840 -7.45 39.54 12.07
N ASP A 841 -8.27 39.10 13.02
CA ASP A 841 -7.88 38.77 14.38
C ASP A 841 -8.00 37.25 14.56
N TYR A 842 -6.84 36.59 14.58
CA TYR A 842 -6.72 35.13 14.75
C TYR A 842 -6.66 34.72 16.22
N ASP A 843 -6.22 35.62 17.11
CA ASP A 843 -5.98 35.31 18.53
C ASP A 843 -7.29 34.99 19.26
N ARG A 844 -8.33 35.81 19.06
CA ARG A 844 -9.65 35.57 19.67
C ARG A 844 -10.29 34.24 19.25
N PRO A 845 -10.46 33.93 17.96
CA PRO A 845 -11.09 32.68 17.55
C PRO A 845 -10.28 31.45 17.96
N ILE A 846 -8.94 31.49 17.91
CA ILE A 846 -8.10 30.40 18.44
C ILE A 846 -8.37 30.20 19.93
N ALA A 847 -8.35 31.26 20.74
CA ALA A 847 -8.62 31.14 22.19
C ALA A 847 -10.02 30.58 22.51
N LEU A 848 -11.02 30.82 21.65
CA LEU A 848 -12.34 30.23 21.80
C LEU A 848 -12.35 28.75 21.42
N LEU A 849 -11.70 28.39 20.31
CA LEU A 849 -11.58 26.99 19.85
C LEU A 849 -10.82 26.15 20.87
N GLU A 850 -9.71 26.66 21.39
CA GLU A 850 -8.93 25.96 22.42
C GLU A 850 -9.75 25.69 23.68
N ALA A 851 -10.60 26.63 24.09
CA ALA A 851 -11.46 26.48 25.25
C ALA A 851 -12.62 25.48 25.06
N MET A 852 -13.00 25.19 23.81
CA MET A 852 -14.07 24.25 23.47
C MET A 852 -13.54 22.91 22.97
N ALA A 853 -12.23 22.77 22.80
CA ALA A 853 -11.65 21.71 22.00
C ALA A 853 -11.98 20.29 22.46
N THR A 854 -12.07 20.08 23.77
CA THR A 854 -12.42 18.77 24.34
C THR A 854 -13.87 18.37 24.08
N ASP A 855 -14.72 19.36 23.79
CA ASP A 855 -16.16 19.19 23.64
C ASP A 855 -16.57 19.23 22.16
N LEU A 856 -15.73 19.78 21.27
CA LEU A 856 -15.99 19.83 19.84
C LEU A 856 -15.95 18.44 19.19
N THR A 857 -17.11 18.01 18.70
CA THR A 857 -17.28 16.78 17.92
C THR A 857 -17.56 17.14 16.46
N GLU A 858 -16.84 16.50 15.53
CA GLU A 858 -17.07 16.69 14.09
C GLU A 858 -18.40 16.06 13.66
N VAL A 859 -19.18 16.80 12.90
CA VAL A 859 -20.45 16.39 12.31
C VAL A 859 -20.24 16.23 10.82
N ALA A 860 -20.84 15.18 10.24
CA ALA A 860 -20.75 14.96 8.81
C ALA A 860 -21.29 16.18 8.03
N PRO A 861 -20.54 16.71 7.06
CA PRO A 861 -20.98 17.84 6.22
C PRO A 861 -22.07 17.46 5.20
N ILE A 862 -22.44 16.18 5.19
CA ILE A 862 -23.52 15.61 4.38
C ILE A 862 -24.60 15.03 5.30
N ASN A 863 -25.83 14.91 4.80
CA ASN A 863 -26.91 14.22 5.47
C ASN A 863 -27.02 12.77 4.94
N PRO A 864 -26.55 11.76 5.69
CA PRO A 864 -26.57 10.38 5.21
C PRO A 864 -27.97 9.74 5.19
N HIS A 865 -28.99 10.36 5.79
CA HIS A 865 -30.33 9.77 5.92
C HIS A 865 -31.27 10.18 4.80
N LYS A 866 -31.13 11.42 4.30
CA LYS A 866 -32.08 11.97 3.36
C LYS A 866 -31.93 11.32 1.98
N PRO A 867 -33.02 10.82 1.39
CA PRO A 867 -33.01 10.45 -0.01
C PRO A 867 -32.97 11.70 -0.90
N LEU A 868 -32.58 11.52 -2.15
CA LEU A 868 -32.70 12.57 -3.16
C LEU A 868 -34.17 12.79 -3.53
N GLU A 869 -34.66 14.00 -3.32
CA GLU A 869 -35.99 14.46 -3.74
C GLU A 869 -35.88 15.55 -4.81
N SER A 870 -35.28 15.23 -5.96
CA SER A 870 -35.02 16.20 -7.03
C SER A 870 -35.62 15.82 -8.39
N THR A 871 -35.99 16.86 -9.16
CA THR A 871 -36.27 16.80 -10.59
C THR A 871 -35.10 17.42 -11.35
N LEU A 872 -34.64 16.73 -12.39
CA LEU A 872 -33.55 17.22 -13.24
C LEU A 872 -34.11 18.20 -14.28
N PRO A 873 -33.61 19.45 -14.34
CA PRO A 873 -34.01 20.41 -15.37
C PRO A 873 -33.41 20.09 -16.75
N ASP A 874 -34.09 20.54 -17.81
CA ASP A 874 -33.73 20.20 -19.19
C ASP A 874 -32.46 20.89 -19.68
N ASP A 875 -32.05 21.99 -19.04
CA ASP A 875 -30.84 22.76 -19.35
C ASP A 875 -29.54 21.98 -19.08
N ILE A 876 -29.59 20.91 -18.28
CA ILE A 876 -28.47 19.93 -18.13
C ILE A 876 -28.02 19.40 -19.50
N LEU A 877 -28.95 19.28 -20.46
CA LEU A 877 -28.65 18.77 -21.79
C LEU A 877 -28.23 19.88 -22.78
N GLU A 878 -27.95 21.11 -22.34
CA GLU A 878 -27.55 22.20 -23.24
C GLU A 878 -26.29 21.82 -24.06
N GLY A 879 -26.36 21.89 -25.39
CA GLY A 879 -25.30 21.44 -26.31
C GLY A 879 -25.35 19.94 -26.67
N LEU A 880 -26.23 19.16 -26.06
CA LEU A 880 -26.61 17.83 -26.55
C LEU A 880 -27.92 17.92 -27.34
N HIS A 881 -27.89 17.47 -28.58
CA HIS A 881 -29.07 17.50 -29.45
C HIS A 881 -29.79 16.15 -29.49
N PHE A 882 -31.08 16.17 -29.17
CA PHE A 882 -31.99 15.02 -29.25
C PHE A 882 -33.20 15.36 -30.10
N GLU A 883 -33.72 14.37 -30.84
CA GLU A 883 -34.97 14.50 -31.58
C GLU A 883 -36.17 14.58 -30.63
N ASP A 884 -37.16 15.43 -30.99
CA ASP A 884 -38.39 15.63 -30.24
C ASP A 884 -38.17 15.90 -28.73
N ASP A 885 -38.88 15.19 -27.86
CA ASP A 885 -38.84 15.26 -26.38
C ASP A 885 -37.98 14.13 -25.77
N LEU A 886 -37.08 13.51 -26.55
CA LEU A 886 -36.30 12.37 -26.08
C LEU A 886 -35.35 12.73 -24.93
N GLY A 887 -34.71 13.90 -24.98
CA GLY A 887 -33.84 14.40 -23.90
C GLY A 887 -34.59 14.52 -22.57
N GLU A 888 -35.74 15.20 -22.59
CA GLU A 888 -36.64 15.37 -21.43
C GLU A 888 -37.04 13.99 -20.85
N LYS A 889 -37.39 13.03 -21.73
CA LYS A 889 -37.75 11.66 -21.30
C LYS A 889 -36.58 10.90 -20.67
N ILE A 890 -35.35 11.11 -21.14
CA ILE A 890 -34.16 10.49 -20.56
C ILE A 890 -33.95 11.05 -19.15
N LEU A 891 -34.00 12.37 -18.97
CA LEU A 891 -33.89 13.01 -17.66
C LEU A 891 -35.03 12.59 -16.71
N GLU A 892 -36.27 12.49 -17.21
CA GLU A 892 -37.41 12.02 -16.42
C GLU A 892 -37.19 10.58 -15.92
N GLN A 893 -36.66 9.69 -16.77
CA GLN A 893 -36.31 8.32 -16.39
C GLN A 893 -35.22 8.28 -15.33
N ILE A 894 -34.16 9.08 -15.51
CA ILE A 894 -33.07 9.20 -14.53
C ILE A 894 -33.61 9.73 -13.19
N SER A 895 -34.32 10.86 -13.17
CA SER A 895 -34.92 11.42 -11.95
C SER A 895 -35.86 10.42 -11.26
N THR A 896 -36.67 9.69 -12.03
CA THR A 896 -37.57 8.66 -11.47
C THR A 896 -36.80 7.50 -10.85
N ALA A 897 -35.72 7.04 -11.49
CA ALA A 897 -34.88 5.98 -10.97
C ALA A 897 -34.11 6.39 -9.71
N LEU A 898 -33.56 7.60 -9.67
CA LEU A 898 -32.85 8.13 -8.51
C LEU A 898 -33.77 8.25 -7.29
N ARG A 899 -34.99 8.78 -7.48
CA ARG A 899 -36.04 8.84 -6.44
C ARG A 899 -36.49 7.45 -5.97
N ALA A 900 -36.41 6.44 -6.83
CA ALA A 900 -36.68 5.04 -6.47
C ALA A 900 -35.51 4.34 -5.78
N GLY A 901 -34.40 5.05 -5.52
CA GLY A 901 -33.23 4.48 -4.86
C GLY A 901 -32.37 3.59 -5.76
N LYS A 902 -32.47 3.73 -7.10
CA LYS A 902 -31.72 2.91 -8.05
C LYS A 902 -30.45 3.60 -8.53
N HIS A 903 -29.40 2.80 -8.70
CA HIS A 903 -28.23 3.19 -9.50
C HIS A 903 -28.65 3.29 -10.98
N ILE A 904 -27.90 4.02 -11.80
CA ILE A 904 -28.26 4.30 -13.19
C ILE A 904 -27.30 3.56 -14.12
N LEU A 905 -27.83 2.85 -15.11
CA LEU A 905 -27.04 2.26 -16.19
C LEU A 905 -27.55 2.81 -17.53
N LEU A 906 -26.75 3.68 -18.14
CA LEU A 906 -26.99 4.28 -19.44
C LEU A 906 -26.53 3.32 -20.53
N THR A 907 -27.48 2.86 -21.35
CA THR A 907 -27.23 1.88 -22.41
C THR A 907 -27.54 2.46 -23.77
N GLY A 908 -26.71 2.14 -24.75
CA GLY A 908 -26.94 2.62 -26.11
C GLY A 908 -25.76 2.39 -27.03
N PRO A 909 -25.89 2.77 -28.30
CA PRO A 909 -24.79 2.72 -29.24
C PRO A 909 -23.64 3.67 -28.86
N PRO A 910 -22.43 3.47 -29.42
CA PRO A 910 -21.31 4.39 -29.19
C PRO A 910 -21.62 5.78 -29.75
N GLY A 911 -21.17 6.82 -29.04
CA GLY A 911 -21.30 8.22 -29.49
C GLY A 911 -22.69 8.84 -29.34
N THR A 912 -23.59 8.29 -28.50
CA THR A 912 -24.92 8.86 -28.22
C THR A 912 -24.97 9.80 -27.01
N GLY A 913 -23.83 10.12 -26.39
CA GLY A 913 -23.75 11.05 -25.24
C GLY A 913 -24.02 10.43 -23.87
N LYS A 914 -23.97 9.10 -23.72
CA LYS A 914 -24.22 8.40 -22.44
C LYS A 914 -23.34 8.94 -21.32
N THR A 915 -22.04 8.98 -21.55
CA THR A 915 -21.03 9.42 -20.58
C THR A 915 -21.24 10.88 -20.19
N GLU A 916 -21.42 11.75 -21.18
CA GLU A 916 -21.74 13.17 -20.98
C GLU A 916 -23.02 13.38 -20.13
N ILE A 917 -24.08 12.61 -20.39
CA ILE A 917 -25.32 12.69 -19.60
C ILE A 917 -25.06 12.30 -18.14
N ALA A 918 -24.25 11.26 -17.90
CA ALA A 918 -23.92 10.83 -16.54
C ALA A 918 -23.15 11.91 -15.78
N GLU A 919 -22.11 12.48 -16.39
CA GLU A 919 -21.28 13.54 -15.79
C GLU A 919 -22.12 14.76 -15.44
N ARG A 920 -22.86 15.32 -16.40
CA ARG A 920 -23.65 16.54 -16.17
C ARG A 920 -24.76 16.38 -15.15
N VAL A 921 -25.36 15.19 -15.08
CA VAL A 921 -26.34 14.89 -14.04
C VAL A 921 -25.65 14.83 -12.67
N CYS A 922 -24.49 14.19 -12.57
CA CYS A 922 -23.74 14.14 -11.32
C CYS A 922 -23.27 15.53 -10.86
N GLU A 923 -22.70 16.32 -11.76
CA GLU A 923 -22.28 17.71 -11.53
C GLU A 923 -23.44 18.55 -11.02
N HIS A 924 -24.58 18.53 -11.74
CA HIS A 924 -25.79 19.23 -11.31
C HIS A 924 -26.27 18.81 -9.92
N LEU A 925 -26.22 17.50 -9.60
CA LEU A 925 -26.64 17.00 -8.30
C LEU A 925 -25.72 17.47 -7.17
N ALA A 926 -24.39 17.48 -7.39
CA ALA A 926 -23.42 18.00 -6.43
C ALA A 926 -23.63 19.50 -6.17
N GLU A 927 -23.77 20.30 -7.23
CA GLU A 927 -23.95 21.76 -7.12
C GLU A 927 -25.27 22.15 -6.44
N THR A 928 -26.37 21.45 -6.76
CA THR A 928 -27.71 21.82 -6.26
C THR A 928 -28.06 21.18 -4.92
N HIS A 929 -27.39 20.09 -4.55
CA HIS A 929 -27.61 19.36 -3.30
C HIS A 929 -26.28 19.08 -2.55
N PRO A 930 -25.49 20.11 -2.20
CA PRO A 930 -24.20 19.93 -1.52
C PRO A 930 -24.34 19.35 -0.11
N TYR A 931 -25.54 19.42 0.48
CA TYR A 931 -25.89 18.76 1.74
C TYR A 931 -26.12 17.24 1.57
N LEU A 932 -26.28 16.75 0.34
CA LEU A 932 -26.36 15.32 0.03
C LEU A 932 -25.07 14.83 -0.59
N TYR A 933 -24.51 15.55 -1.56
CA TYR A 933 -23.39 15.11 -2.37
C TYR A 933 -22.20 16.03 -2.18
N SER A 934 -21.04 15.46 -1.92
CA SER A 934 -19.81 16.25 -1.76
C SER A 934 -19.17 16.57 -3.11
N ASP A 935 -19.12 15.60 -4.03
CA ASP A 935 -18.64 15.76 -5.40
C ASP A 935 -19.09 14.56 -6.30
N PHE A 936 -18.44 14.34 -7.43
CA PHE A 936 -18.47 13.10 -8.19
C PHE A 936 -17.11 12.71 -8.75
N GLU A 937 -16.92 11.42 -9.00
CA GLU A 937 -15.70 10.90 -9.64
C GLU A 937 -16.05 10.05 -10.86
N MET A 938 -15.31 10.24 -11.94
CA MET A 938 -15.39 9.41 -13.13
C MET A 938 -14.24 8.42 -13.21
N THR A 939 -14.55 7.17 -13.49
CA THR A 939 -13.57 6.13 -13.78
C THR A 939 -14.01 5.26 -14.96
N THR A 940 -13.07 4.63 -15.63
CA THR A 940 -13.34 3.69 -16.74
C THR A 940 -13.04 2.27 -16.29
N ALA A 941 -14.02 1.37 -16.47
CA ALA A 941 -13.84 -0.03 -16.16
C ALA A 941 -12.88 -0.70 -17.16
N THR A 942 -11.91 -1.46 -16.62
CA THR A 942 -10.93 -2.21 -17.43
C THR A 942 -11.03 -3.71 -17.13
N ALA A 943 -10.48 -4.55 -18.00
CA ALA A 943 -10.51 -6.00 -17.80
C ALA A 943 -9.74 -6.47 -16.54
N ASP A 944 -8.83 -5.64 -16.04
CA ASP A 944 -7.98 -5.93 -14.87
C ASP A 944 -8.61 -5.48 -13.55
N TRP A 945 -9.73 -4.74 -13.60
CA TRP A 945 -10.45 -4.31 -12.40
C TRP A 945 -10.71 -5.46 -11.44
N SER A 946 -10.45 -5.19 -10.17
CA SER A 946 -10.55 -6.13 -9.05
C SER A 946 -11.18 -5.45 -7.83
N THR A 947 -11.40 -6.22 -6.76
CA THR A 947 -11.83 -5.65 -5.47
C THR A 947 -10.82 -4.66 -4.91
N PHE A 948 -9.54 -4.78 -5.27
CA PHE A 948 -8.52 -3.82 -4.87
C PHE A 948 -8.83 -2.43 -5.43
N ASP A 949 -9.21 -2.34 -6.71
CA ASP A 949 -9.51 -1.05 -7.36
C ASP A 949 -10.82 -0.43 -6.86
N THR A 950 -11.84 -1.25 -6.59
CA THR A 950 -13.17 -0.75 -6.21
C THR A 950 -13.31 -0.52 -4.72
N VAL A 951 -12.88 -1.48 -3.89
CA VAL A 951 -13.03 -1.50 -2.43
C VAL A 951 -11.77 -0.99 -1.76
N GLY A 952 -10.61 -1.46 -2.22
CA GLY A 952 -9.32 -1.19 -1.61
C GLY A 952 -8.61 -2.45 -1.17
N GLY A 953 -7.40 -2.29 -0.66
CA GLY A 953 -6.61 -3.37 -0.12
C GLY A 953 -5.31 -2.87 0.49
N TYR A 954 -4.52 -3.81 0.98
CA TYR A 954 -3.24 -3.46 1.59
C TYR A 954 -2.22 -3.01 0.55
N MET A 955 -1.67 -1.82 0.76
CA MET A 955 -0.55 -1.28 -0.01
C MET A 955 0.60 -0.90 0.92
N PRO A 956 1.85 -0.98 0.43
CA PRO A 956 3.00 -0.40 1.11
C PRO A 956 2.72 1.06 1.49
N SER A 957 2.91 1.42 2.75
CA SER A 957 2.76 2.80 3.21
C SER A 957 3.96 3.64 2.72
N GLU A 958 3.70 4.83 2.16
CA GLU A 958 4.78 5.75 1.74
C GLU A 958 5.59 6.30 2.93
N SER A 959 5.07 6.15 4.15
CA SER A 959 5.68 6.60 5.41
C SER A 959 6.81 5.70 5.95
N THR A 960 7.09 4.59 5.26
CA THR A 960 8.17 3.65 5.55
C THR A 960 9.09 3.60 4.35
N GLU A 961 10.37 3.99 4.48
CA GLU A 961 11.37 4.03 3.38
C GLU A 961 11.53 2.68 2.65
N ASP A 962 11.02 1.65 3.30
CA ASP A 962 11.15 0.23 3.08
C ASP A 962 9.93 -0.45 2.43
N GLY A 963 8.78 0.20 2.46
CA GLY A 963 7.53 -0.38 1.97
C GLY A 963 7.09 -1.70 2.66
N GLU A 964 7.66 -2.05 3.83
CA GLU A 964 7.31 -3.27 4.58
C GLU A 964 5.98 -3.13 5.35
N ASP A 965 5.59 -1.92 5.76
CA ASP A 965 4.30 -1.70 6.39
C ASP A 965 3.19 -1.64 5.35
N LEU A 966 2.33 -2.66 5.39
CA LEU A 966 1.10 -2.72 4.62
C LEU A 966 0.00 -1.95 5.34
N SER A 967 -0.41 -0.82 4.77
CA SER A 967 -1.55 -0.03 5.22
C SER A 967 -2.75 -0.28 4.31
N PHE A 968 -3.96 -0.26 4.86
CA PHE A 968 -5.16 -0.36 4.03
C PHE A 968 -5.32 0.92 3.21
N THR A 969 -5.25 0.79 1.89
CA THR A 969 -5.57 1.85 0.95
C THR A 969 -6.98 1.64 0.41
N PRO A 970 -7.94 2.52 0.71
CA PRO A 970 -9.28 2.45 0.15
C PRO A 970 -9.29 2.61 -1.37
N GLY A 971 -10.16 1.84 -2.02
CA GLY A 971 -10.40 1.88 -3.46
C GLY A 971 -11.40 2.97 -3.86
N ILE A 972 -11.74 3.03 -5.15
CA ILE A 972 -12.54 4.12 -5.74
C ILE A 972 -13.85 4.36 -4.99
N VAL A 973 -14.54 3.32 -4.49
CA VAL A 973 -15.83 3.47 -3.80
C VAL A 973 -15.65 4.01 -2.39
N LEU A 974 -14.70 3.48 -1.62
CA LEU A 974 -14.50 3.92 -0.23
C LEU A 974 -13.97 5.36 -0.16
N ASN A 975 -13.14 5.75 -1.13
CA ASN A 975 -12.66 7.13 -1.28
C ASN A 975 -13.77 8.16 -1.54
N ARG A 976 -14.97 7.73 -1.95
CA ARG A 976 -16.14 8.61 -2.13
C ARG A 976 -17.05 8.69 -0.92
N LEU A 977 -16.85 7.82 0.06
CA LEU A 977 -17.67 7.76 1.28
C LEU A 977 -16.97 8.40 2.47
N LYS A 978 -15.65 8.58 2.38
CA LYS A 978 -14.82 9.19 3.42
C LYS A 978 -13.57 9.81 2.81
N ASN A 979 -13.27 11.05 3.18
CA ASN A 979 -12.01 11.71 2.83
C ASN A 979 -10.87 11.06 3.63
N THR A 980 -9.89 10.50 2.94
CA THR A 980 -8.78 9.76 3.55
C THR A 980 -7.77 10.64 4.28
N GLN A 981 -7.69 11.92 3.94
CA GLN A 981 -6.77 12.88 4.56
C GLN A 981 -7.34 13.45 5.85
N THR A 982 -8.65 13.76 5.88
CA THR A 982 -9.29 14.40 7.03
C THR A 982 -10.06 13.43 7.91
N GLY A 983 -10.40 12.23 7.41
CA GLY A 983 -11.31 11.29 8.05
C GLY A 983 -12.79 11.69 8.00
N THR A 984 -13.10 12.84 7.39
CA THR A 984 -14.47 13.38 7.28
C THR A 984 -15.31 12.52 6.34
N GLN A 985 -16.57 12.27 6.70
CA GLN A 985 -17.52 11.52 5.84
C GLN A 985 -17.85 12.35 4.59
N SER A 986 -17.92 11.68 3.44
CA SER A 986 -18.25 12.29 2.14
C SER A 986 -19.30 11.46 1.41
N ASN A 987 -19.86 12.01 0.33
CA ASN A 987 -20.81 11.30 -0.51
C ASN A 987 -20.63 11.68 -1.97
N ASP A 988 -19.54 11.22 -2.56
CA ASP A 988 -19.28 11.50 -3.95
C ASP A 988 -20.03 10.48 -4.83
N LEU A 989 -20.67 10.97 -5.88
CA LEU A 989 -21.25 10.11 -6.91
C LEU A 989 -20.15 9.40 -7.68
N VAL A 990 -20.41 8.19 -8.17
CA VAL A 990 -19.44 7.44 -8.99
C VAL A 990 -19.97 7.28 -10.40
N VAL A 991 -19.22 7.75 -11.40
CA VAL A 991 -19.46 7.48 -12.82
C VAL A 991 -18.50 6.37 -13.28
N ILE A 992 -19.03 5.22 -13.72
CA ILE A 992 -18.26 4.10 -14.26
C ILE A 992 -18.52 3.96 -15.76
N ASP A 993 -17.59 4.44 -16.56
CA ASP A 993 -17.66 4.31 -18.01
C ASP A 993 -17.29 2.89 -18.46
N GLU A 994 -17.96 2.40 -19.50
CA GLU A 994 -17.69 1.10 -20.14
C GLU A 994 -17.71 -0.09 -19.17
N LEU A 995 -18.69 -0.10 -18.26
CA LEU A 995 -18.81 -1.06 -17.16
C LEU A 995 -18.67 -2.53 -17.60
N ASN A 996 -19.18 -2.89 -18.77
CA ASN A 996 -19.12 -4.25 -19.29
C ASN A 996 -17.70 -4.77 -19.63
N ARG A 997 -16.68 -3.89 -19.63
CA ARG A 997 -15.26 -4.24 -19.86
C ARG A 997 -14.60 -4.92 -18.68
N ALA A 998 -15.13 -4.74 -17.47
CA ALA A 998 -14.65 -5.39 -16.27
C ALA A 998 -15.45 -6.65 -15.93
N ASP A 999 -14.81 -7.61 -15.28
CA ASP A 999 -15.52 -8.69 -14.59
C ASP A 999 -16.17 -8.10 -13.34
N ILE A 1000 -17.43 -7.70 -13.44
CA ILE A 1000 -18.14 -7.00 -12.36
C ILE A 1000 -18.26 -7.86 -11.11
N ASP A 1001 -18.38 -9.18 -11.25
CA ASP A 1001 -18.51 -10.05 -10.08
C ASP A 1001 -17.19 -10.09 -9.29
N LYS A 1002 -16.06 -10.16 -10.00
CA LYS A 1002 -14.71 -10.05 -9.42
C LYS A 1002 -14.42 -8.64 -8.89
N ALA A 1003 -14.78 -7.60 -9.65
CA ALA A 1003 -14.43 -6.23 -9.32
C ALA A 1003 -15.20 -5.71 -8.12
N PHE A 1004 -16.51 -5.98 -7.99
CA PHE A 1004 -17.32 -5.47 -6.89
C PHE A 1004 -17.25 -6.34 -5.62
N GLY A 1005 -17.05 -7.66 -5.76
CA GLY A 1005 -16.90 -8.57 -4.63
C GLY A 1005 -17.94 -8.35 -3.52
N GLN A 1006 -17.50 -7.90 -2.33
CA GLN A 1006 -18.37 -7.68 -1.18
C GLN A 1006 -19.30 -6.46 -1.30
N LEU A 1007 -19.06 -5.53 -2.24
CA LEU A 1007 -19.96 -4.39 -2.50
C LEU A 1007 -21.35 -4.84 -2.97
N PHE A 1008 -21.53 -6.08 -3.42
CA PHE A 1008 -22.87 -6.57 -3.72
C PHE A 1008 -23.83 -6.56 -2.52
N THR A 1009 -23.31 -6.84 -1.33
CA THR A 1009 -24.07 -6.75 -0.08
C THR A 1009 -24.46 -5.29 0.15
N LEU A 1010 -23.51 -4.38 -0.01
CA LEU A 1010 -23.73 -2.94 0.09
C LEU A 1010 -24.81 -2.44 -0.86
N LEU A 1011 -24.71 -2.74 -2.15
CA LEU A 1011 -25.69 -2.32 -3.17
C LEU A 1011 -27.08 -2.95 -2.95
N SER A 1012 -27.21 -3.89 -2.00
CA SER A 1012 -28.51 -4.44 -1.56
C SER A 1012 -29.10 -3.67 -0.37
N GLY A 1013 -28.43 -2.61 0.10
CA GLY A 1013 -28.79 -1.82 1.27
C GLY A 1013 -28.45 -2.52 2.59
N GLN A 1014 -27.36 -3.29 2.64
CA GLN A 1014 -26.92 -4.00 3.85
C GLN A 1014 -25.48 -3.63 4.19
N SER A 1015 -25.20 -3.49 5.49
CA SER A 1015 -23.84 -3.29 5.97
C SER A 1015 -22.96 -4.50 5.68
N VAL A 1016 -21.68 -4.27 5.43
CA VAL A 1016 -20.71 -5.31 5.12
C VAL A 1016 -19.36 -5.04 5.76
N GLN A 1017 -18.78 -6.09 6.31
CA GLN A 1017 -17.45 -6.08 6.88
C GLN A 1017 -16.44 -6.57 5.85
N LEU A 1018 -15.37 -5.80 5.67
CA LEU A 1018 -14.29 -6.12 4.74
C LEU A 1018 -13.16 -6.88 5.45
N PRO A 1019 -12.41 -7.73 4.72
CA PRO A 1019 -11.28 -8.50 5.26
C PRO A 1019 -10.00 -7.65 5.40
N TYR A 1020 -10.14 -6.37 5.76
CA TYR A 1020 -9.05 -5.42 5.94
C TYR A 1020 -9.20 -4.76 7.31
N THR A 1021 -8.09 -4.29 7.87
CA THR A 1021 -8.07 -3.62 9.17
C THR A 1021 -7.41 -2.25 9.08
N VAL A 1022 -8.01 -1.28 9.76
CA VAL A 1022 -7.43 0.03 10.04
C VAL A 1022 -7.35 0.15 11.56
N GLU A 1023 -6.17 0.45 12.09
CA GLU A 1023 -5.93 0.57 13.55
C GLU A 1023 -6.35 -0.69 14.35
N GLY A 1024 -6.13 -1.87 13.77
CA GLY A 1024 -6.48 -3.15 14.39
C GLY A 1024 -7.98 -3.46 14.45
N ARG A 1025 -8.83 -2.65 13.81
CA ARG A 1025 -10.27 -2.89 13.67
C ARG A 1025 -10.62 -3.17 12.21
N GLU A 1026 -11.53 -4.10 11.99
CA GLU A 1026 -11.98 -4.47 10.64
C GLU A 1026 -12.68 -3.28 9.97
N VAL A 1027 -12.41 -3.08 8.68
CA VAL A 1027 -13.04 -2.02 7.90
C VAL A 1027 -14.50 -2.40 7.66
N GLU A 1028 -15.41 -1.48 7.93
CA GLU A 1028 -16.85 -1.69 7.81
C GLU A 1028 -17.47 -0.66 6.88
N LEU A 1029 -18.28 -1.12 5.93
CA LEU A 1029 -19.23 -0.26 5.23
C LEU A 1029 -20.58 -0.41 5.90
N THR A 1030 -21.03 0.66 6.54
CA THR A 1030 -22.19 0.64 7.42
C THR A 1030 -23.31 1.46 6.81
N THR A 1031 -24.48 0.86 6.66
CA THR A 1031 -25.69 1.63 6.39
C THR A 1031 -26.03 2.43 7.63
N TYR A 1032 -26.65 3.58 7.45
CA TYR A 1032 -26.97 4.41 8.60
C TYR A 1032 -27.83 3.69 9.65
N ASP A 1033 -28.82 2.88 9.24
CA ASP A 1033 -29.72 2.20 10.19
C ASP A 1033 -28.97 1.22 11.12
N ASP A 1034 -27.78 0.79 10.72
CA ASP A 1034 -26.91 -0.11 11.49
C ASP A 1034 -25.80 0.65 12.25
N LEU A 1035 -25.71 1.98 12.14
CA LEU A 1035 -24.71 2.80 12.81
C LEU A 1035 -25.11 3.08 14.27
N GLU A 1036 -24.24 2.73 15.21
CA GLU A 1036 -24.39 3.10 16.63
C GLU A 1036 -23.40 4.22 17.00
N GLY A 1037 -23.91 5.41 17.31
CA GLY A 1037 -23.09 6.55 17.74
C GLY A 1037 -22.34 7.25 16.59
N VAL A 1038 -21.17 7.79 16.89
CA VAL A 1038 -20.31 8.49 15.91
C VAL A 1038 -19.42 7.47 15.19
N PRO A 1039 -19.30 7.52 13.84
CA PRO A 1039 -18.46 6.59 13.08
C PRO A 1039 -16.99 6.65 13.50
N THR A 1040 -16.37 5.49 13.63
CA THR A 1040 -14.94 5.39 13.92
C THR A 1040 -14.08 5.46 12.65
N SER A 1041 -12.75 5.52 12.81
CA SER A 1041 -11.76 5.58 11.71
C SER A 1041 -11.93 4.44 10.69
N ASN A 1042 -12.24 3.22 11.15
CA ASN A 1042 -12.46 2.03 10.32
C ASN A 1042 -13.87 1.93 9.69
N GLN A 1043 -14.79 2.84 9.99
CA GLN A 1043 -16.17 2.80 9.47
C GLN A 1043 -16.40 3.83 8.35
N TYR A 1044 -17.06 3.36 7.29
CA TYR A 1044 -17.48 4.12 6.11
C TYR A 1044 -19.00 4.10 6.07
N ILE A 1045 -19.66 5.24 6.32
CA ILE A 1045 -21.11 5.30 6.20
C ILE A 1045 -21.48 5.31 4.73
N VAL A 1046 -22.53 4.58 4.35
CA VAL A 1046 -23.11 4.66 3.00
C VAL A 1046 -24.41 5.44 3.04
N PRO A 1047 -24.43 6.70 2.56
CA PRO A 1047 -25.62 7.54 2.52
C PRO A 1047 -26.76 6.94 1.69
N ASN A 1048 -27.99 7.16 2.14
CA ASN A 1048 -29.20 6.76 1.41
C ASN A 1048 -29.31 7.41 0.02
N SER A 1049 -28.66 8.56 -0.18
CA SER A 1049 -28.57 9.29 -1.44
C SER A 1049 -27.45 8.81 -2.36
N TRP A 1050 -26.49 7.99 -1.90
CA TRP A 1050 -25.31 7.59 -2.69
C TRP A 1050 -25.68 6.77 -3.94
N ARG A 1051 -25.16 7.14 -5.12
CA ARG A 1051 -25.52 6.49 -6.39
C ARG A 1051 -24.30 6.26 -7.28
N ILE A 1052 -24.47 5.27 -8.16
CA ILE A 1052 -23.51 4.93 -9.22
C ILE A 1052 -24.23 5.20 -10.54
N PHE A 1053 -23.58 5.93 -11.43
CA PHE A 1053 -23.95 6.07 -12.83
C PHE A 1053 -22.97 5.24 -13.65
N ALA A 1054 -23.46 4.32 -14.44
CA ALA A 1054 -22.61 3.51 -15.29
C ALA A 1054 -23.02 3.65 -16.74
N THR A 1055 -22.07 3.51 -17.66
CA THR A 1055 -22.36 3.47 -19.09
C THR A 1055 -22.03 2.09 -19.65
N MET A 1056 -22.78 1.68 -20.67
CA MET A 1056 -22.53 0.43 -21.37
C MET A 1056 -22.86 0.56 -22.85
N ASN A 1057 -21.94 0.10 -23.69
CA ASN A 1057 -22.22 -0.14 -25.10
C ASN A 1057 -22.97 -1.47 -25.26
N ALA A 1058 -24.19 -1.42 -25.79
CA ALA A 1058 -25.16 -2.52 -25.72
C ALA A 1058 -24.80 -3.80 -26.52
N TYR A 1059 -23.76 -3.80 -27.34
CA TYR A 1059 -23.53 -4.87 -28.32
C TYR A 1059 -22.06 -5.19 -28.60
N ASP A 1060 -21.16 -4.77 -27.73
CA ASP A 1060 -19.78 -5.22 -27.84
C ASP A 1060 -19.72 -6.70 -27.36
N LYS A 1061 -19.12 -7.57 -28.17
CA LYS A 1061 -19.14 -9.04 -27.99
C LYS A 1061 -17.75 -9.64 -28.15
N THR A 1062 -16.78 -8.80 -28.46
CA THR A 1062 -15.42 -9.21 -28.76
C THR A 1062 -14.59 -9.39 -27.49
N SER A 1063 -14.94 -8.73 -26.38
CA SER A 1063 -14.23 -8.87 -25.08
C SER A 1063 -15.05 -8.35 -23.90
N LEU A 1064 -16.18 -8.94 -23.48
CA LEU A 1064 -16.96 -8.41 -22.35
C LEU A 1064 -17.56 -9.50 -21.46
N TYR A 1065 -17.48 -9.27 -20.15
CA TYR A 1065 -18.04 -10.15 -19.13
C TYR A 1065 -19.57 -9.98 -19.08
N GLU A 1066 -20.31 -11.07 -18.91
CA GLU A 1066 -21.75 -11.00 -18.71
C GLU A 1066 -22.06 -10.45 -17.31
N MET A 1067 -22.90 -9.42 -17.21
CA MET A 1067 -23.33 -8.88 -15.91
C MET A 1067 -24.25 -9.87 -15.20
N SER A 1068 -23.98 -10.14 -13.91
CA SER A 1068 -24.83 -11.00 -13.10
C SER A 1068 -26.24 -10.43 -12.91
N TYR A 1069 -27.24 -11.31 -12.81
CA TYR A 1069 -28.63 -10.90 -12.55
C TYR A 1069 -28.76 -10.17 -11.20
N ALA A 1070 -27.94 -10.55 -10.22
CA ALA A 1070 -27.87 -9.88 -8.93
C ALA A 1070 -27.43 -8.42 -9.08
N PHE A 1071 -26.45 -8.12 -9.92
CA PHE A 1071 -26.05 -6.75 -10.24
C PHE A 1071 -27.17 -5.98 -10.94
N MET A 1072 -27.72 -6.53 -12.03
CA MET A 1072 -28.68 -5.84 -12.89
C MET A 1072 -29.93 -5.34 -12.16
N ARG A 1073 -30.47 -6.08 -11.18
CA ARG A 1073 -31.69 -5.66 -10.43
C ARG A 1073 -31.50 -4.41 -9.57
N ARG A 1074 -30.25 -3.99 -9.33
CA ARG A 1074 -29.88 -2.83 -8.51
C ARG A 1074 -29.78 -1.54 -9.34
N PHE A 1075 -29.66 -1.69 -10.66
CA PHE A 1075 -29.59 -0.59 -11.63
C PHE A 1075 -30.93 -0.40 -12.35
N ALA A 1076 -31.24 0.85 -12.67
CA ALA A 1076 -32.26 1.24 -13.63
C ALA A 1076 -31.59 1.44 -14.99
N PHE A 1077 -32.08 0.70 -16.00
CA PHE A 1077 -31.56 0.75 -17.35
C PHE A 1077 -32.25 1.89 -18.11
N VAL A 1078 -31.49 2.91 -18.47
CA VAL A 1078 -31.96 4.04 -19.28
C VAL A 1078 -31.34 3.92 -20.66
N ARG A 1079 -32.16 3.85 -21.70
CA ARG A 1079 -31.70 3.66 -23.08
C ARG A 1079 -31.52 5.01 -23.75
N VAL A 1080 -30.32 5.26 -24.28
CA VAL A 1080 -29.96 6.44 -25.08
C VAL A 1080 -29.75 5.98 -26.54
N PRO A 1081 -30.81 6.03 -27.38
CA PRO A 1081 -30.75 5.53 -28.76
C PRO A 1081 -29.96 6.46 -29.69
N ALA A 1082 -29.56 5.96 -30.86
CA ALA A 1082 -29.13 6.81 -31.97
C ALA A 1082 -30.35 7.47 -32.63
N PRO A 1083 -30.19 8.64 -33.28
CA PRO A 1083 -31.28 9.33 -33.98
C PRO A 1083 -31.85 8.49 -35.13
N THR A 1084 -33.10 8.77 -35.50
CA THR A 1084 -33.77 8.04 -36.57
C THR A 1084 -33.40 8.67 -37.91
N LEU A 1085 -32.67 7.94 -38.76
CA LEU A 1085 -32.22 8.45 -40.05
C LEU A 1085 -33.21 8.08 -41.18
N PRO A 1086 -34.02 9.02 -41.71
CA PRO A 1086 -35.04 8.76 -42.71
C PRO A 1086 -34.45 8.35 -44.08
N GLU A 1087 -35.20 7.56 -44.84
CA GLU A 1087 -34.84 7.22 -46.23
C GLU A 1087 -35.01 8.42 -47.17
N ALA A 1088 -34.17 8.48 -48.21
CA ALA A 1088 -34.26 9.50 -49.25
C ALA A 1088 -35.55 9.31 -50.09
N THR A 1089 -36.17 10.41 -50.47
CA THR A 1089 -37.29 10.42 -51.43
C THR A 1089 -36.80 10.77 -52.84
N ASP A 1090 -37.66 10.61 -53.84
CA ASP A 1090 -37.32 10.95 -55.24
C ASP A 1090 -36.98 12.45 -55.44
N SER A 1091 -37.35 13.33 -54.50
CA SER A 1091 -37.16 14.78 -54.60
C SER A 1091 -36.23 15.40 -53.55
N ASP A 1092 -36.17 14.85 -52.33
CA ASP A 1092 -35.42 15.43 -51.20
C ASP A 1092 -34.78 14.33 -50.33
N ASP A 1093 -33.63 14.62 -49.74
CA ASP A 1093 -32.94 13.75 -48.77
C ASP A 1093 -32.99 14.37 -47.36
N PRO A 1094 -34.00 14.02 -46.53
CA PRO A 1094 -34.24 14.67 -45.24
C PRO A 1094 -33.13 14.46 -44.19
N VAL A 1095 -32.18 13.57 -44.46
CA VAL A 1095 -30.99 13.41 -43.60
C VAL A 1095 -30.10 14.64 -43.60
N GLU A 1096 -30.17 15.48 -44.65
CA GLU A 1096 -29.44 16.75 -44.73
C GLU A 1096 -29.86 17.70 -43.59
N ASP A 1097 -31.17 17.84 -43.36
CA ASP A 1097 -31.70 18.74 -42.34
C ASP A 1097 -31.31 18.25 -40.93
N ILE A 1098 -31.35 16.94 -40.67
CA ILE A 1098 -30.90 16.36 -39.39
C ILE A 1098 -29.43 16.69 -39.12
N VAL A 1099 -28.56 16.54 -40.12
CA VAL A 1099 -27.12 16.85 -39.95
C VAL A 1099 -26.89 18.34 -39.74
N LEU A 1100 -27.68 19.21 -40.38
CA LEU A 1100 -27.64 20.65 -40.15
C LEU A 1100 -28.07 21.02 -38.73
N ASP A 1101 -29.13 20.41 -38.20
CA ASP A 1101 -29.61 20.65 -36.84
C ASP A 1101 -28.52 20.26 -35.81
N TYR A 1102 -27.87 19.12 -36.00
CA TYR A 1102 -26.71 18.71 -35.18
C TYR A 1102 -25.51 19.65 -35.33
N ALA A 1103 -25.20 20.10 -36.55
CA ALA A 1103 -24.09 21.03 -36.79
C ALA A 1103 -24.35 22.41 -36.16
N GLU A 1104 -25.59 22.90 -36.18
CA GLU A 1104 -26.00 24.12 -35.48
C GLU A 1104 -25.80 23.97 -33.97
N ALA A 1105 -26.22 22.83 -33.39
CA ALA A 1105 -26.01 22.55 -31.97
C ALA A 1105 -24.52 22.47 -31.58
N TRP A 1106 -23.65 22.09 -32.53
CA TRP A 1106 -22.19 22.03 -32.32
C TRP A 1106 -21.43 23.29 -32.75
N ASP A 1107 -22.13 24.35 -33.16
CA ASP A 1107 -21.54 25.58 -33.71
C ASP A 1107 -20.57 25.33 -34.88
N LEU A 1108 -20.92 24.37 -35.76
CA LEU A 1108 -20.15 24.02 -36.95
C LEU A 1108 -20.74 24.67 -38.21
N GLU A 1109 -19.96 25.51 -38.86
CA GLU A 1109 -20.31 26.08 -40.17
C GLU A 1109 -20.12 25.03 -41.28
N ILE A 1110 -21.21 24.43 -41.74
CA ILE A 1110 -21.20 23.43 -42.81
C ILE A 1110 -22.08 23.83 -44.00
N THR A 1111 -21.70 23.40 -45.20
CA THR A 1111 -22.54 23.54 -46.39
C THR A 1111 -23.59 22.43 -46.46
N ARG A 1112 -24.72 22.70 -47.12
CA ARG A 1112 -25.74 21.69 -47.43
C ARG A 1112 -25.19 20.47 -48.17
N ARG A 1113 -24.15 20.66 -48.99
CA ARG A 1113 -23.50 19.58 -49.73
C ARG A 1113 -22.75 18.64 -48.78
N GLU A 1114 -21.97 19.18 -47.85
CA GLU A 1114 -21.28 18.42 -46.82
C GLU A 1114 -22.27 17.70 -45.91
N ALA A 1115 -23.31 18.41 -45.43
CA ALA A 1115 -24.38 17.85 -44.61
C ALA A 1115 -25.05 16.64 -45.29
N GLY A 1116 -25.46 16.79 -46.55
CA GLY A 1116 -26.06 15.69 -47.31
C GLY A 1116 -25.11 14.53 -47.56
N ALA A 1117 -23.83 14.79 -47.83
CA ALA A 1117 -22.83 13.74 -48.06
C ALA A 1117 -22.55 12.94 -46.78
N VAL A 1118 -22.30 13.62 -45.66
CA VAL A 1118 -22.09 13.00 -44.35
C VAL A 1118 -23.35 12.29 -43.85
N GLY A 1119 -24.53 12.89 -44.02
CA GLY A 1119 -25.80 12.26 -43.64
C GLY A 1119 -26.07 10.96 -44.39
N ARG A 1120 -25.75 10.89 -45.68
CA ARG A 1120 -25.80 9.63 -46.45
C ARG A 1120 -24.85 8.58 -45.88
N VAL A 1121 -23.62 8.97 -45.54
CA VAL A 1121 -22.64 8.08 -44.88
C VAL A 1121 -23.20 7.56 -43.56
N TRP A 1122 -23.72 8.44 -42.71
CA TRP A 1122 -24.29 8.08 -41.41
C TRP A 1122 -25.44 7.09 -41.55
N ARG A 1123 -26.38 7.37 -42.46
CA ARG A 1123 -27.49 6.47 -42.77
C ARG A 1123 -26.98 5.10 -43.22
N GLN A 1124 -26.03 5.06 -44.17
CA GLN A 1124 -25.52 3.80 -44.69
C GLN A 1124 -24.69 2.99 -43.69
N ALA A 1125 -23.98 3.67 -42.79
CA ALA A 1125 -23.31 3.00 -41.69
C ALA A 1125 -24.29 2.27 -40.77
N ASN A 1126 -25.52 2.78 -40.64
CA ASN A 1126 -26.55 2.26 -39.73
C ASN A 1126 -27.54 1.26 -40.39
N THR A 1127 -27.50 1.05 -41.71
CA THR A 1127 -28.51 0.24 -42.44
C THR A 1127 -28.45 -1.28 -42.16
N ALA A 1128 -27.26 -1.83 -41.88
CA ALA A 1128 -27.07 -3.29 -41.93
C ALA A 1128 -27.34 -4.03 -40.59
N VAL A 1129 -27.14 -3.34 -39.47
CA VAL A 1129 -27.23 -3.90 -38.11
C VAL A 1129 -27.78 -2.82 -37.16
N GLU A 1130 -29.10 -2.86 -36.91
CA GLU A 1130 -29.81 -1.90 -36.04
C GLU A 1130 -29.23 -1.87 -34.60
N GLU A 1131 -28.69 -2.97 -34.10
CA GLU A 1131 -28.08 -3.08 -32.77
C GLU A 1131 -26.63 -2.54 -32.70
N ARG A 1132 -26.04 -2.10 -33.84
CA ARG A 1132 -24.70 -1.49 -33.92
C ARG A 1132 -24.72 -0.14 -34.64
N SER A 1133 -25.75 0.66 -34.39
CA SER A 1133 -25.81 2.03 -34.89
C SER A 1133 -24.62 2.87 -34.40
N ILE A 1134 -24.23 3.83 -35.19
CA ILE A 1134 -23.26 4.87 -34.86
C ILE A 1134 -24.05 6.10 -34.38
N GLY A 1135 -23.69 6.63 -33.22
CA GLY A 1135 -24.29 7.84 -32.66
C GLY A 1135 -23.70 9.14 -33.23
N PRO A 1136 -24.29 10.30 -32.87
CA PRO A 1136 -23.91 11.61 -33.41
C PRO A 1136 -22.45 12.02 -33.17
N ALA A 1137 -21.82 11.63 -32.06
CA ALA A 1137 -20.46 12.08 -31.74
C ALA A 1137 -19.41 11.67 -32.80
N ILE A 1138 -19.50 10.43 -33.32
CA ILE A 1138 -18.61 9.95 -34.38
C ILE A 1138 -18.84 10.74 -35.69
N ILE A 1139 -20.06 11.23 -35.90
CA ILE A 1139 -20.40 12.05 -37.06
C ILE A 1139 -19.93 13.49 -36.89
N LYS A 1140 -19.90 14.01 -35.67
CA LYS A 1140 -19.23 15.27 -35.34
C LYS A 1140 -17.76 15.22 -35.78
N ASP A 1141 -17.02 14.16 -35.43
CA ASP A 1141 -15.62 13.98 -35.85
C ASP A 1141 -15.46 13.97 -37.38
N VAL A 1142 -16.39 13.31 -38.08
CA VAL A 1142 -16.41 13.28 -39.55
C VAL A 1142 -16.66 14.69 -40.12
N LEU A 1143 -17.60 15.45 -39.54
CA LEU A 1143 -17.89 16.82 -39.98
C LEU A 1143 -16.71 17.76 -39.70
N GLU A 1144 -16.14 17.74 -38.49
CA GLU A 1144 -14.98 18.55 -38.13
C GLU A 1144 -13.79 18.26 -39.05
N TYR A 1145 -13.57 17.00 -39.41
CA TYR A 1145 -12.54 16.65 -40.39
C TYR A 1145 -12.84 17.24 -41.76
N VAL A 1146 -14.08 17.09 -42.25
CA VAL A 1146 -14.47 17.57 -43.58
C VAL A 1146 -14.40 19.10 -43.67
N THR A 1147 -14.86 19.82 -42.66
CA THR A 1147 -14.93 21.30 -42.65
C THR A 1147 -13.55 21.96 -42.57
N GLN A 1148 -12.54 21.26 -42.04
CA GLN A 1148 -11.15 21.71 -42.07
C GLN A 1148 -10.50 21.64 -43.45
N HIS A 1149 -11.18 21.03 -44.44
CA HIS A 1149 -10.65 20.84 -45.78
C HIS A 1149 -11.50 21.57 -46.84
N PRO A 1150 -10.90 21.96 -47.98
CA PRO A 1150 -11.64 22.55 -49.09
C PRO A 1150 -12.72 21.62 -49.70
N ASP A 1151 -13.94 22.14 -49.91
CA ASP A 1151 -15.09 21.42 -50.52
C ASP A 1151 -14.84 20.94 -51.98
N ASP A 1152 -13.79 21.45 -52.65
CA ASP A 1152 -13.46 21.01 -54.02
C ASP A 1152 -12.94 19.56 -54.09
N HIS A 1153 -12.49 19.00 -52.96
CA HIS A 1153 -12.04 17.61 -52.83
C HIS A 1153 -12.87 16.81 -51.81
N LEU A 1154 -14.12 17.21 -51.57
CA LEU A 1154 -15.03 16.55 -50.61
C LEU A 1154 -15.02 15.01 -50.71
N PRO A 1155 -15.06 14.37 -51.89
CA PRO A 1155 -15.08 12.91 -51.96
C PRO A 1155 -13.84 12.23 -51.35
N TYR A 1156 -12.66 12.82 -51.56
CA TYR A 1156 -11.42 12.31 -50.98
C TYR A 1156 -11.41 12.47 -49.46
N HIS A 1157 -11.72 13.68 -48.98
CA HIS A 1157 -11.69 14.01 -47.54
C HIS A 1157 -12.76 13.26 -46.74
N LEU A 1158 -13.98 13.15 -47.29
CA LEU A 1158 -15.03 12.35 -46.67
C LEU A 1158 -14.64 10.87 -46.60
N THR A 1159 -14.03 10.33 -47.65
CA THR A 1159 -13.55 8.94 -47.63
C THR A 1159 -12.48 8.72 -46.57
N GLN A 1160 -11.54 9.66 -46.41
CA GLN A 1160 -10.54 9.61 -45.35
C GLN A 1160 -11.18 9.69 -43.96
N ALA A 1161 -12.13 10.60 -43.75
CA ALA A 1161 -12.87 10.70 -42.48
C ALA A 1161 -13.60 9.40 -42.14
N VAL A 1162 -14.25 8.76 -43.11
CA VAL A 1162 -14.90 7.44 -42.92
C VAL A 1162 -13.88 6.37 -42.52
N ILE A 1163 -12.72 6.34 -43.17
CA ILE A 1163 -11.65 5.40 -42.83
C ILE A 1163 -11.09 5.68 -41.43
N SER A 1164 -10.96 6.94 -41.03
CA SER A 1164 -10.40 7.32 -39.74
C SER A 1164 -11.36 7.10 -38.57
N TYR A 1165 -12.64 7.44 -38.71
CA TYR A 1165 -13.58 7.50 -37.58
C TYR A 1165 -14.65 6.41 -37.60
N ILE A 1166 -15.11 5.97 -38.78
CA ILE A 1166 -16.16 4.95 -38.89
C ILE A 1166 -15.57 3.54 -38.92
N PHE A 1167 -14.47 3.30 -39.66
CA PHE A 1167 -13.91 1.94 -39.77
C PHE A 1167 -13.48 1.33 -38.43
N PRO A 1168 -12.84 2.04 -37.48
CA PRO A 1168 -12.54 1.47 -36.18
C PRO A 1168 -13.78 0.91 -35.46
N GLN A 1169 -14.93 1.58 -35.62
CA GLN A 1169 -16.22 1.15 -35.05
C GLN A 1169 -16.81 -0.08 -35.74
N LEU A 1170 -16.30 -0.43 -36.94
CA LEU A 1170 -16.70 -1.60 -37.70
C LEU A 1170 -15.87 -2.86 -37.38
N GLU A 1171 -14.86 -2.75 -36.53
CA GLU A 1171 -14.09 -3.90 -36.08
C GLU A 1171 -14.97 -4.86 -35.25
N GLY A 1172 -14.82 -6.16 -35.49
CA GLY A 1172 -15.68 -7.17 -34.86
C GLY A 1172 -17.16 -7.15 -35.26
N VAL A 1173 -17.61 -6.21 -36.12
CA VAL A 1173 -19.02 -6.08 -36.53
C VAL A 1173 -19.43 -7.22 -37.49
N PRO A 1174 -20.48 -7.99 -37.19
CA PRO A 1174 -21.09 -8.90 -38.16
C PRO A 1174 -21.60 -8.14 -39.38
N LYS A 1175 -21.51 -8.74 -40.58
CA LYS A 1175 -21.93 -8.08 -41.84
C LYS A 1175 -21.17 -6.79 -42.18
N ARG A 1176 -19.96 -6.56 -41.64
CA ARG A 1176 -19.11 -5.42 -42.05
C ARG A 1176 -18.88 -5.34 -43.56
N ASN A 1177 -18.86 -6.47 -44.28
CA ASN A 1177 -18.83 -6.49 -45.75
C ASN A 1177 -20.03 -5.78 -46.39
N THR A 1178 -21.22 -5.97 -45.82
CA THR A 1178 -22.44 -5.29 -46.27
C THR A 1178 -22.33 -3.79 -45.99
N ILE A 1179 -21.91 -3.40 -44.78
CA ILE A 1179 -21.75 -1.99 -44.41
C ILE A 1179 -20.75 -1.29 -45.34
N VAL A 1180 -19.56 -1.88 -45.58
CA VAL A 1180 -18.56 -1.31 -46.49
C VAL A 1180 -19.10 -1.20 -47.92
N ARG A 1181 -19.93 -2.14 -48.38
CA ARG A 1181 -20.57 -2.07 -49.70
C ARG A 1181 -21.59 -0.94 -49.78
N GLU A 1182 -22.41 -0.75 -48.75
CA GLU A 1182 -23.38 0.35 -48.68
C GLU A 1182 -22.66 1.70 -48.60
N LEU A 1183 -21.59 1.81 -47.81
CA LEU A 1183 -20.73 3.00 -47.77
C LEU A 1183 -20.08 3.30 -49.13
N ALA A 1184 -19.61 2.28 -49.85
CA ALA A 1184 -19.06 2.42 -51.20
C ALA A 1184 -20.09 2.88 -52.24
N SER A 1185 -21.39 2.76 -51.95
CA SER A 1185 -22.48 3.20 -52.83
C SER A 1185 -22.81 4.70 -52.67
N VAL A 1186 -22.28 5.35 -51.64
CA VAL A 1186 -22.48 6.79 -51.40
C VAL A 1186 -21.77 7.58 -52.52
N PRO A 1187 -22.46 8.50 -53.23
CA PRO A 1187 -21.88 9.20 -54.39
C PRO A 1187 -20.60 9.99 -54.10
N ASP A 1188 -20.47 10.50 -52.88
CA ASP A 1188 -19.33 11.31 -52.41
C ASP A 1188 -18.24 10.46 -51.75
N ILE A 1189 -18.19 9.15 -51.99
CA ILE A 1189 -17.13 8.26 -51.49
C ILE A 1189 -16.26 7.75 -52.65
N GLU A 1190 -14.95 7.84 -52.49
CA GLU A 1190 -13.97 7.27 -53.41
C GLU A 1190 -13.84 5.76 -53.19
N THR A 1191 -14.64 4.99 -53.94
CA THR A 1191 -14.72 3.53 -53.82
C THR A 1191 -13.36 2.82 -53.84
N SER A 1192 -12.42 3.25 -54.66
CA SER A 1192 -11.09 2.62 -54.74
C SER A 1192 -10.26 2.78 -53.47
N LEU A 1193 -10.33 3.97 -52.86
CA LEU A 1193 -9.62 4.29 -51.63
C LEU A 1193 -10.26 3.55 -50.45
N LEU A 1194 -11.60 3.60 -50.35
CA LEU A 1194 -12.36 2.88 -49.33
C LEU A 1194 -12.10 1.37 -49.38
N HIS A 1195 -12.13 0.76 -50.57
CA HIS A 1195 -11.87 -0.68 -50.74
C HIS A 1195 -10.43 -1.06 -50.37
N GLY A 1196 -9.45 -0.20 -50.68
CA GLY A 1196 -8.06 -0.39 -50.27
C GLY A 1196 -7.95 -0.47 -48.75
N ALA A 1197 -8.45 0.55 -48.06
CA ALA A 1197 -8.45 0.61 -46.60
C ALA A 1197 -9.26 -0.52 -45.95
N ALA A 1198 -10.43 -0.89 -46.51
CA ALA A 1198 -11.26 -1.95 -45.95
C ALA A 1198 -10.58 -3.33 -46.02
N ARG A 1199 -9.76 -3.55 -47.06
CA ARG A 1199 -8.95 -4.76 -47.19
C ARG A 1199 -7.82 -4.81 -46.15
N GLU A 1200 -7.21 -3.66 -45.88
CA GLU A 1200 -6.07 -3.54 -44.95
C GLU A 1200 -6.52 -3.56 -43.49
N MET A 1201 -7.50 -2.74 -43.11
CA MET A 1201 -7.94 -2.54 -41.73
C MET A 1201 -9.00 -3.55 -41.29
N LEU A 1202 -10.01 -3.82 -42.12
CA LEU A 1202 -11.17 -4.66 -41.74
C LEU A 1202 -11.08 -6.11 -42.26
N GLN A 1203 -10.03 -6.42 -43.02
CA GLN A 1203 -9.83 -7.68 -43.72
C GLN A 1203 -11.02 -8.05 -44.63
N VAL A 1204 -11.68 -7.04 -45.21
CA VAL A 1204 -12.84 -7.20 -46.08
C VAL A 1204 -12.41 -7.17 -47.54
N SER A 1205 -12.69 -8.25 -48.28
CA SER A 1205 -12.50 -8.29 -49.74
C SER A 1205 -13.84 -8.27 -50.44
N LEU A 1206 -14.24 -7.11 -50.96
CA LEU A 1206 -15.40 -6.98 -51.84
C LEU A 1206 -14.99 -7.46 -53.24
N ALA A 1207 -15.37 -8.69 -53.59
CA ALA A 1207 -15.20 -9.19 -54.96
C ALA A 1207 -15.96 -8.26 -55.91
N THR A 1208 -15.30 -7.80 -56.98
CA THR A 1208 -15.80 -6.74 -57.88
C THR A 1208 -16.98 -7.18 -58.78
N ASN A 1209 -17.61 -8.31 -58.51
CA ASN A 1209 -18.76 -8.84 -59.24
C ASN A 1209 -19.59 -9.78 -58.34
N GLU A 1210 -20.46 -9.22 -57.51
CA GLU A 1210 -21.70 -9.88 -57.05
C GLU A 1210 -22.80 -8.83 -56.83
#